data_AF-A0A9D2PGB8-F1
#
_entry.id   AF-A0A9D2PGB8-F1
#
_cell.length_a   1.000
_cell.length_b   1.000
_cell.length_c   1.000
_cell.angle_alpha   90.00
_cell.angle_beta   90.00
_cell.angle_gamma   90.00
#
_symmetry.space_group_name_H-M   'P 1'
#
loop_
_entity.id
_entity.type
_entity.pdbx_description
1 polymer ?
#
loop_
_entity_poly.entity_id
_entity_poly.type
_entity_poly.pdbx_seq_one_letter_code
_entity_poly.pdbx_strand_id
1 'polypeptide(L)'
;MYEFVDTIAIPEGSALLSSEALQINGEYIENMIDGYRTLTVSGREAMTQELEAYEIGIRDGEKLKSRRYPARTITVTYQLIADSPEDFREKYNLLGSILNVKDAELIFADEPDKYFTGTPTEVGEVDPGRNAVIGEIRFYCADPFKYSVIEYEAEPELEEGSILIDYGGTYRSYPVLEADFYSEDEASEDGETVETLTGNGDCGYVAFFNEDEKIIQLGDPEEEDGETAYAKSQTLINQKFMSSTAWGTAAKQLWTANNGVVLPNGISQLGSMGIKVASYATAATSKSTSGTLLKNRSTSSGSPRFYYTVTAKTSNRTASSVKITVAIKASLRSSASYFGRGYGLRGSVYMGGSWHNVTIKSTSAYWRGTTGHTVNLSFTVSGLSSTTSSLTGIKFRVTRTDSYGSAGELGETSCSNLAISTYTASSPATYCLGASSYGSSSGKWHGPSITRTLTADAAGEVGASNFTLTYKQKMCIGNGKNDTNQLGAFQAQLSDASGTAVVGVRIRKNKAGKSGNIDYYVNGSIVKTTSVDLSYNNKNFGSKESAVQTSTITKVGNKITFSIGGSKYTFTEDAVQDTKVTKVTFMLEQYSSSTALSHNGLYWVKFVKNNCNTMRDIPNKFSADDVLEADCKNAKILLNGVSEPSLGALGNDWEDFYLTPGLNQIGIAYSEWLSQEYAPSIKVRYREVFL
;
A
#
# COMPACT_ATOMS: atom_id res chain seq x y z
N MET A 1 -9.99 34.43 -48.30
CA MET A 1 -9.21 33.30 -48.82
C MET A 1 -8.88 32.45 -47.60
N TYR A 2 -9.51 31.29 -47.46
CA TYR A 2 -9.34 30.44 -46.28
C TYR A 2 -7.96 29.77 -46.34
N GLU A 3 -7.16 29.92 -45.28
CA GLU A 3 -5.94 29.15 -45.09
C GLU A 3 -6.24 27.96 -44.17
N PHE A 4 -6.00 26.76 -44.70
CA PHE A 4 -6.09 25.51 -43.95
C PHE A 4 -4.98 25.45 -42.90
N VAL A 5 -5.35 25.15 -41.65
CA VAL A 5 -4.38 24.79 -40.60
C VAL A 5 -4.27 23.27 -40.58
N ASP A 6 -3.06 22.78 -40.86
CA ASP A 6 -2.69 21.37 -40.71
C ASP A 6 -2.76 20.96 -39.23
N THR A 7 -3.54 19.93 -38.93
CA THR A 7 -3.95 19.50 -37.58
C THR A 7 -2.92 18.61 -36.85
N ILE A 8 -1.70 18.40 -37.38
CA ILE A 8 -0.76 17.38 -36.84
C ILE A 8 0.58 17.94 -36.33
N ALA A 9 0.69 19.23 -35.97
CA ALA A 9 1.94 19.77 -35.41
C ALA A 9 1.95 19.73 -33.86
N ILE A 10 2.45 18.64 -33.29
CA ILE A 10 2.64 18.43 -31.83
C ILE A 10 3.90 19.19 -31.34
N PRO A 11 3.84 19.97 -30.25
CA PRO A 11 5.04 20.45 -29.55
C PRO A 11 5.62 19.34 -28.65
N GLU A 12 6.86 18.93 -28.90
CA GLU A 12 7.62 17.99 -28.06
C GLU A 12 7.97 18.58 -26.68
N GLY A 13 7.80 17.80 -25.59
CA GLY A 13 8.47 18.06 -24.31
C GLY A 13 7.65 17.89 -23.01
N SER A 14 6.36 17.60 -23.11
CA SER A 14 5.58 16.95 -22.06
C SER A 14 4.83 15.83 -22.77
N ALA A 15 4.83 14.60 -22.27
CA ALA A 15 3.86 13.61 -22.73
C ALA A 15 2.49 14.25 -22.51
N LEU A 16 1.90 14.78 -23.58
CA LEU A 16 0.55 15.32 -23.57
C LEU A 16 -0.31 14.08 -23.41
N LEU A 17 -0.72 13.81 -22.16
CA LEU A 17 -1.64 12.74 -21.85
C LEU A 17 -2.81 12.86 -22.82
N SER A 18 -3.12 11.76 -23.49
CA SER A 18 -4.33 11.67 -24.30
C SER A 18 -5.54 11.91 -23.41
N SER A 19 -6.64 12.41 -23.97
CA SER A 19 -7.89 12.53 -23.23
C SER A 19 -8.36 11.19 -22.68
N GLU A 20 -8.05 10.09 -23.37
CA GLU A 20 -8.38 8.73 -22.96
C GLU A 20 -7.15 7.95 -22.44
N ALA A 21 -6.12 8.65 -21.96
CA ALA A 21 -4.90 8.01 -21.46
C ALA A 21 -5.21 6.97 -20.39
N LEU A 22 -4.54 5.82 -20.46
CA LEU A 22 -4.75 4.70 -19.53
C LEU A 22 -3.73 4.80 -18.39
N GLN A 23 -4.26 4.97 -17.19
CA GLN A 23 -3.54 4.71 -15.95
C GLN A 23 -3.75 3.25 -15.54
N ILE A 24 -2.67 2.50 -15.41
CA ILE A 24 -2.67 1.11 -14.96
C ILE A 24 -1.96 1.01 -13.61
N ASN A 25 -2.65 0.52 -12.59
CA ASN A 25 -2.12 0.38 -11.22
C ASN A 25 -1.43 1.65 -10.68
N GLY A 26 -2.03 2.82 -10.94
CA GLY A 26 -1.57 4.12 -10.44
C GLY A 26 -0.54 4.87 -11.32
N GLU A 27 -0.10 4.30 -12.44
CA GLU A 27 0.83 4.97 -13.36
C GLU A 27 0.34 4.98 -14.81
N TYR A 28 0.48 6.10 -15.50
CA TYR A 28 0.13 6.24 -16.92
C TYR A 28 1.19 5.56 -17.79
N ILE A 29 0.76 4.73 -18.75
CA ILE A 29 1.70 4.03 -19.64
C ILE A 29 2.52 5.03 -20.46
N GLU A 30 1.92 6.16 -20.82
CA GLU A 30 2.59 7.29 -21.49
C GLU A 30 3.77 7.87 -20.70
N ASN A 31 3.74 7.76 -19.36
CA ASN A 31 4.84 8.22 -18.50
C ASN A 31 5.90 7.14 -18.30
N MET A 32 5.52 5.88 -18.41
CA MET A 32 6.42 4.73 -18.26
C MET A 32 7.22 4.44 -19.54
N ILE A 33 6.61 4.66 -20.71
CA ILE A 33 7.19 4.35 -22.02
C ILE A 33 7.20 5.61 -22.88
N ASP A 34 8.40 6.14 -23.13
CA ASP A 34 8.56 7.27 -24.04
C ASP A 34 8.13 6.90 -25.47
N GLY A 35 7.39 7.78 -26.12
CA GLY A 35 6.79 7.52 -27.44
C GLY A 35 5.55 6.62 -27.43
N TYR A 36 5.04 6.19 -26.28
CA TYR A 36 3.72 5.55 -26.15
C TYR A 36 2.61 6.60 -26.06
N ARG A 37 1.49 6.35 -26.73
CA ARG A 37 0.29 7.20 -26.65
C ARG A 37 -0.99 6.37 -26.82
N THR A 38 -1.94 6.48 -25.90
CA THR A 38 -3.29 5.96 -26.12
C THR A 38 -4.03 6.82 -27.16
N LEU A 39 -4.61 6.17 -28.17
CA LEU A 39 -5.37 6.80 -29.23
C LEU A 39 -6.86 6.78 -28.94
N THR A 40 -7.41 5.60 -28.69
CA THR A 40 -8.84 5.38 -28.45
C THR A 40 -9.05 4.21 -27.49
N VAL A 41 -10.13 4.26 -26.73
CA VAL A 41 -10.58 3.22 -25.80
C VAL A 41 -12.03 2.89 -26.09
N SER A 42 -12.34 1.60 -26.28
CA SER A 42 -13.70 1.13 -26.56
C SER A 42 -14.13 0.00 -25.63
N GLY A 43 -15.44 -0.21 -25.51
CA GLY A 43 -16.01 -1.28 -24.67
C GLY A 43 -16.29 -0.84 -23.24
N ARG A 44 -16.43 0.47 -23.00
CA ARG A 44 -16.65 1.08 -21.68
C ARG A 44 -17.84 2.05 -21.61
N GLU A 45 -18.55 2.23 -22.71
CA GLU A 45 -19.55 3.28 -22.91
C GLU A 45 -20.93 2.87 -22.40
N ALA A 46 -21.49 1.79 -22.97
CA ALA A 46 -22.82 1.30 -22.65
C ALA A 46 -22.82 -0.22 -22.58
N MET A 47 -23.49 -0.75 -21.57
CA MET A 47 -23.62 -2.18 -21.33
C MET A 47 -24.95 -2.71 -21.85
N THR A 48 -24.90 -3.85 -22.54
CA THR A 48 -26.10 -4.59 -22.95
C THR A 48 -26.35 -5.74 -21.99
N GLN A 49 -27.61 -5.92 -21.65
CA GLN A 49 -28.04 -6.99 -20.74
C GLN A 49 -28.28 -8.28 -21.52
N GLU A 50 -27.87 -9.41 -20.95
CA GLU A 50 -28.26 -10.71 -21.43
C GLU A 50 -29.58 -11.11 -20.75
N LEU A 51 -30.58 -11.45 -21.57
CA LEU A 51 -31.89 -11.90 -21.13
C LEU A 51 -32.05 -13.37 -21.50
N GLU A 52 -32.42 -14.19 -20.53
CA GLU A 52 -32.85 -15.57 -20.79
C GLU A 52 -34.36 -15.62 -20.56
N ALA A 53 -35.11 -16.15 -21.52
CA ALA A 53 -36.56 -16.32 -21.43
C ALA A 53 -36.98 -17.73 -21.86
N TYR A 54 -38.16 -18.16 -21.44
CA TYR A 54 -38.76 -19.42 -21.87
C TYR A 54 -40.21 -19.24 -22.32
N GLU A 55 -40.61 -20.03 -23.31
CA GLU A 55 -41.98 -20.09 -23.80
C GLU A 55 -42.84 -21.02 -22.93
N ILE A 56 -44.12 -20.67 -22.76
CA ILE A 56 -45.08 -21.50 -22.02
C ILE A 56 -46.20 -21.96 -22.96
N GLY A 57 -46.01 -23.12 -23.58
CA GLY A 57 -47.03 -23.77 -24.40
C GLY A 57 -47.43 -22.97 -25.64
N ILE A 58 -48.73 -22.79 -25.87
CA ILE A 58 -49.30 -22.06 -27.03
C ILE A 58 -49.60 -20.59 -26.75
N ARG A 59 -49.10 -20.02 -25.65
CA ARG A 59 -49.35 -18.62 -25.31
C ARG A 59 -48.41 -17.72 -26.10
N ASP A 60 -48.91 -16.59 -26.57
CA ASP A 60 -48.09 -15.57 -27.22
C ASP A 60 -47.12 -14.94 -26.20
N GLY A 61 -45.85 -14.84 -26.59
CA GLY A 61 -44.77 -14.22 -25.81
C GLY A 61 -43.94 -15.18 -24.96
N GLU A 62 -42.92 -14.63 -24.29
CA GLU A 62 -41.96 -15.37 -23.48
C GLU A 62 -41.95 -14.87 -22.03
N LYS A 63 -41.64 -15.75 -21.08
CA LYS A 63 -41.45 -15.37 -19.67
C LYS A 63 -39.96 -15.24 -19.37
N LEU A 64 -39.55 -14.06 -18.90
CA LEU A 64 -38.17 -13.79 -18.50
C LEU A 64 -37.77 -14.70 -17.33
N LYS A 65 -36.66 -15.41 -17.51
CA LYS A 65 -36.03 -16.30 -16.53
C LYS A 65 -34.92 -15.59 -15.77
N SER A 66 -34.03 -14.90 -16.48
CA SER A 66 -32.89 -14.21 -15.87
C SER A 66 -32.47 -12.97 -16.65
N ARG A 67 -31.86 -12.03 -15.94
CA ARG A 67 -31.31 -10.77 -16.46
C ARG A 67 -29.94 -10.58 -15.83
N ARG A 68 -28.87 -10.52 -16.63
CA ARG A 68 -27.50 -10.33 -16.13
C ARG A 68 -26.67 -9.43 -17.02
N TYR A 69 -25.62 -8.85 -16.43
CA TYR A 69 -24.57 -8.17 -17.17
C TYR A 69 -23.39 -9.13 -17.38
N PRO A 70 -23.07 -9.52 -18.63
CA PRO A 70 -21.94 -10.40 -18.89
C PRO A 70 -20.60 -9.67 -18.68
N ALA A 71 -19.52 -10.44 -18.53
CA ALA A 71 -18.15 -9.91 -18.57
C ALA A 71 -17.91 -9.13 -19.87
N ARG A 72 -17.05 -8.10 -19.82
CA ARG A 72 -16.77 -7.25 -20.98
C ARG A 72 -15.29 -7.16 -21.28
N THR A 73 -14.96 -6.74 -22.50
CA THR A 73 -13.58 -6.49 -22.94
C THR A 73 -13.41 -5.02 -23.26
N ILE A 74 -12.45 -4.39 -22.59
CA ILE A 74 -12.02 -3.02 -22.93
C ILE A 74 -10.85 -3.12 -23.89
N THR A 75 -10.97 -2.47 -25.05
CA THR A 75 -9.90 -2.46 -26.07
C THR A 75 -9.26 -1.08 -26.11
N VAL A 76 -7.97 -1.02 -25.85
CA VAL A 76 -7.14 0.19 -25.89
C VAL A 76 -6.29 0.17 -27.14
N THR A 77 -6.57 1.08 -28.07
CA THR A 77 -5.75 1.29 -29.27
C THR A 77 -4.64 2.29 -28.93
N TYR A 78 -3.39 1.93 -29.18
CA TYR A 78 -2.23 2.74 -28.83
C TYR A 78 -1.28 2.93 -30.02
N GLN A 79 -0.47 3.97 -29.95
CA GLN A 79 0.69 4.20 -30.81
C GLN A 79 1.97 4.02 -29.99
N LEU A 80 2.98 3.39 -30.58
CA LEU A 80 4.35 3.36 -30.04
C LEU A 80 5.36 3.78 -31.09
N ILE A 81 6.14 4.81 -30.78
CA ILE A 81 7.21 5.35 -31.62
C ILE A 81 8.56 5.21 -30.91
N ALA A 82 9.55 4.74 -31.66
CA ALA A 82 10.93 4.56 -31.20
C ALA A 82 11.93 5.08 -32.24
N ASP A 83 13.09 5.53 -31.76
CA ASP A 83 14.12 6.14 -32.62
C ASP A 83 14.99 5.10 -33.32
N SER A 84 15.12 3.90 -32.74
CA SER A 84 15.89 2.79 -33.30
C SER A 84 15.19 1.44 -33.07
N PRO A 85 15.56 0.39 -33.83
CA PRO A 85 15.04 -0.96 -33.61
C PRO A 85 15.35 -1.52 -32.22
N GLU A 86 16.50 -1.15 -31.64
CA GLU A 86 16.90 -1.53 -30.29
C GLU A 86 16.00 -0.87 -29.24
N ASP A 87 15.79 0.45 -29.34
CA ASP A 87 14.88 1.22 -28.47
C ASP A 87 13.44 0.69 -28.57
N PHE A 88 12.99 0.40 -29.78
CA PHE A 88 11.67 -0.22 -30.02
C PHE A 88 11.51 -1.54 -29.25
N ARG A 89 12.55 -2.38 -29.26
CA ARG A 89 12.52 -3.67 -28.58
C ARG A 89 12.55 -3.51 -27.05
N GLU A 90 13.33 -2.57 -26.52
CA GLU A 90 13.36 -2.25 -25.09
C GLU A 90 12.00 -1.74 -24.61
N LYS A 91 11.36 -0.83 -25.35
CA LYS A 91 10.01 -0.31 -25.05
C LYS A 91 8.94 -1.41 -25.07
N TYR A 92 9.00 -2.34 -26.03
CA TYR A 92 8.09 -3.50 -26.06
C TYR A 92 8.32 -4.47 -24.89
N ASN A 93 9.58 -4.71 -24.49
CA ASN A 93 9.87 -5.51 -23.30
C ASN A 93 9.31 -4.85 -22.02
N LEU A 94 9.43 -3.53 -21.92
CA LEU A 94 8.86 -2.76 -20.82
C LEU A 94 7.32 -2.82 -20.84
N LEU A 95 6.68 -2.64 -22.00
CA LEU A 95 5.24 -2.82 -22.16
C LEU A 95 4.79 -4.21 -21.72
N GLY A 96 5.49 -5.26 -22.15
CA GLY A 96 5.23 -6.63 -21.72
C GLY A 96 5.36 -6.80 -20.21
N SER A 97 6.32 -6.13 -19.57
CA SER A 97 6.48 -6.17 -18.11
C SER A 97 5.36 -5.45 -17.35
N ILE A 98 4.85 -4.34 -17.89
CA ILE A 98 3.74 -3.57 -17.33
C ILE A 98 2.43 -4.37 -17.44
N LEU A 99 2.22 -5.04 -18.59
CA LEU A 99 1.02 -5.83 -18.86
C LEU A 99 1.05 -7.23 -18.22
N ASN A 100 2.18 -7.65 -17.64
CA ASN A 100 2.29 -8.93 -16.92
C ASN A 100 1.68 -8.84 -15.52
N VAL A 101 0.39 -8.55 -15.48
CA VAL A 101 -0.41 -8.33 -14.28
C VAL A 101 -1.76 -9.01 -14.43
N LYS A 102 -2.34 -9.43 -13.31
CA LYS A 102 -3.71 -9.95 -13.24
C LYS A 102 -4.55 -8.98 -12.43
N ASP A 103 -5.82 -8.82 -12.79
CA ASP A 103 -6.79 -8.01 -12.06
C ASP A 103 -6.27 -6.57 -11.84
N ALA A 104 -5.77 -5.95 -12.92
CA ALA A 104 -5.20 -4.61 -12.88
C ALA A 104 -6.28 -3.54 -12.74
N GLU A 105 -5.98 -2.49 -11.98
CA GLU A 105 -6.81 -1.29 -11.89
C GLU A 105 -6.58 -0.43 -13.15
N LEU A 106 -7.67 -0.12 -13.86
CA LEU A 106 -7.69 0.65 -15.10
C LEU A 106 -8.48 1.95 -14.87
N ILE A 107 -7.80 3.09 -14.91
CA ILE A 107 -8.41 4.42 -14.80
C ILE A 107 -8.12 5.18 -16.10
N PHE A 108 -9.11 5.88 -16.63
CA PHE A 108 -8.99 6.64 -17.87
C PHE A 108 -9.00 8.14 -17.59
N ALA A 109 -8.18 8.91 -18.30
CA ALA A 109 -7.99 10.34 -18.02
C ALA A 109 -9.25 11.22 -18.21
N ASP A 110 -10.24 10.74 -18.96
CA ASP A 110 -11.55 11.39 -19.16
C ASP A 110 -12.59 11.01 -18.11
N GLU A 111 -12.37 9.93 -17.36
CA GLU A 111 -13.17 9.51 -16.20
C GLU A 111 -12.25 9.13 -15.02
N PRO A 112 -11.52 10.10 -14.44
CA PRO A 112 -10.47 9.83 -13.46
C PRO A 112 -11.00 9.44 -12.07
N ASP A 113 -12.30 9.62 -11.84
CA ASP A 113 -12.99 9.31 -10.59
C ASP A 113 -13.50 7.87 -10.51
N LYS A 114 -13.34 7.08 -11.58
CA LYS A 114 -13.79 5.68 -11.64
C LYS A 114 -12.73 4.76 -12.21
N TYR A 115 -12.78 3.49 -11.79
CA TYR A 115 -11.87 2.46 -12.27
C TYR A 115 -12.60 1.19 -12.69
N PHE A 116 -11.96 0.44 -13.58
CA PHE A 116 -12.29 -0.95 -13.91
C PHE A 116 -11.21 -1.90 -13.37
N THR A 117 -11.59 -3.15 -13.13
CA THR A 117 -10.64 -4.24 -12.91
C THR A 117 -10.56 -5.10 -14.16
N GLY A 118 -9.37 -5.22 -14.75
CA GLY A 118 -9.16 -5.95 -16.00
C GLY A 118 -7.86 -6.73 -16.04
N THR A 119 -7.89 -7.89 -16.68
CA THR A 119 -6.69 -8.68 -16.97
C THR A 119 -6.32 -8.54 -18.45
N PRO A 120 -5.08 -8.13 -18.80
CA PRO A 120 -4.60 -8.14 -20.18
C PRO A 120 -4.69 -9.55 -20.76
N THR A 121 -5.35 -9.70 -21.91
CA THR A 121 -5.57 -11.01 -22.55
C THR A 121 -4.92 -11.11 -23.92
N GLU A 122 -4.83 -9.99 -24.63
CA GLU A 122 -4.28 -9.94 -25.98
C GLU A 122 -3.55 -8.62 -26.17
N VAL A 123 -2.34 -8.69 -26.74
CA VAL A 123 -1.67 -7.55 -27.36
C VAL A 123 -1.66 -7.84 -28.86
N GLY A 124 -2.43 -7.06 -29.62
CA GLY A 124 -2.64 -7.26 -31.04
C GLY A 124 -1.34 -7.22 -31.84
N GLU A 125 -1.30 -7.94 -32.95
CA GLU A 125 -0.15 -7.92 -33.86
C GLU A 125 0.07 -6.51 -34.44
N VAL A 126 1.34 -6.16 -34.61
CA VAL A 126 1.75 -4.88 -35.21
C VAL A 126 2.60 -5.11 -36.46
N ASP A 127 2.52 -4.18 -37.41
CA ASP A 127 3.27 -4.27 -38.67
C ASP A 127 4.78 -4.46 -38.43
N PRO A 128 5.39 -5.56 -38.92
CA PRO A 128 6.80 -5.82 -38.73
C PRO A 128 7.67 -4.84 -39.53
N GLY A 129 8.89 -4.59 -39.03
CA GLY A 129 9.90 -3.78 -39.74
C GLY A 129 9.68 -2.27 -39.66
N ARG A 130 8.80 -1.79 -38.77
CA ARG A 130 8.58 -0.36 -38.49
C ARG A 130 8.91 -0.04 -37.03
N ASN A 131 9.51 1.12 -36.80
CA ASN A 131 9.76 1.65 -35.44
C ASN A 131 8.62 2.56 -34.94
N ALA A 132 7.57 2.72 -35.74
CA ALA A 132 6.35 3.46 -35.40
C ALA A 132 5.16 2.58 -35.76
N VAL A 133 4.43 2.12 -34.75
CA VAL A 133 3.33 1.15 -34.90
C VAL A 133 2.08 1.60 -34.16
N ILE A 134 0.94 1.11 -34.61
CA ILE A 134 -0.35 1.19 -33.91
C ILE A 134 -0.73 -0.24 -33.56
N GLY A 135 -1.11 -0.46 -32.30
CA GLY A 135 -1.53 -1.77 -31.79
C GLY A 135 -2.74 -1.66 -30.90
N GLU A 136 -3.25 -2.82 -30.47
CA GLU A 136 -4.38 -2.92 -29.55
C GLU A 136 -3.98 -3.72 -28.31
N ILE A 137 -4.51 -3.34 -27.15
CA ILE A 137 -4.42 -4.11 -25.91
C ILE A 137 -5.83 -4.40 -25.45
N ARG A 138 -6.16 -5.67 -25.23
CA ARG A 138 -7.48 -6.09 -24.74
C ARG A 138 -7.42 -6.50 -23.28
N PHE A 139 -8.26 -5.86 -22.49
CA PHE A 139 -8.45 -6.14 -21.07
C PHE A 139 -9.76 -6.87 -20.88
N TYR A 140 -9.70 -8.09 -20.38
CA TYR A 140 -10.88 -8.85 -19.97
C TYR A 140 -11.30 -8.42 -18.55
N CYS A 141 -12.50 -7.88 -18.44
CA CYS A 141 -13.13 -7.45 -17.19
C CYS A 141 -14.17 -8.49 -16.80
N ALA A 142 -13.78 -9.41 -15.90
CA ALA A 142 -14.67 -10.42 -15.35
C ALA A 142 -15.82 -9.78 -14.55
N ASP A 143 -15.49 -8.73 -13.80
CA ASP A 143 -16.45 -7.81 -13.21
C ASP A 143 -16.69 -6.66 -14.20
N PRO A 144 -17.89 -6.52 -14.77
CA PRO A 144 -18.11 -5.60 -15.88
C PRO A 144 -18.45 -4.18 -15.45
N PHE A 145 -18.55 -3.91 -14.14
CA PHE A 145 -18.91 -2.59 -13.62
C PHE A 145 -17.68 -1.71 -13.40
N LYS A 146 -17.88 -0.38 -13.37
CA LYS A 146 -16.89 0.56 -12.84
C LYS A 146 -17.23 0.95 -11.41
N TYR A 147 -16.18 1.22 -10.66
CA TYR A 147 -16.25 1.56 -9.25
C TYR A 147 -15.68 2.96 -9.02
N SER A 148 -16.24 3.71 -8.08
CA SER A 148 -15.61 4.95 -7.61
C SER A 148 -14.22 4.65 -7.07
N VAL A 149 -13.24 5.49 -7.42
CA VAL A 149 -11.88 5.43 -6.84
C VAL A 149 -11.91 5.75 -5.35
N ILE A 150 -12.96 6.44 -4.89
CA ILE A 150 -13.20 6.74 -3.48
C ILE A 150 -13.97 5.57 -2.85
N GLU A 151 -13.50 5.11 -1.70
CA GLU A 151 -14.29 4.29 -0.76
C GLU A 151 -14.91 5.25 0.26
N TYR A 152 -16.20 5.08 0.47
CA TYR A 152 -16.99 5.86 1.42
C TYR A 152 -17.15 5.06 2.70
N GLU A 153 -17.27 5.78 3.81
CA GLU A 153 -17.51 5.22 5.14
C GLU A 153 -18.71 5.94 5.75
N ALA A 154 -19.57 5.18 6.41
CA ALA A 154 -20.72 5.69 7.16
C ALA A 154 -20.69 5.11 8.58
N GLU A 155 -20.99 5.96 9.56
CA GLU A 155 -21.06 5.64 10.98
C GLU A 155 -22.47 6.00 11.50
N PRO A 156 -22.96 5.36 12.57
CA PRO A 156 -24.24 5.70 13.15
C PRO A 156 -24.20 7.09 13.79
N GLU A 157 -25.31 7.84 13.71
CA GLU A 157 -25.47 9.03 14.53
C GLU A 157 -25.64 8.59 16.00
N LEU A 158 -25.00 9.29 16.95
CA LEU A 158 -24.73 8.88 18.33
C LEU A 158 -25.94 8.43 19.19
N GLU A 159 -27.17 8.49 18.68
CA GLU A 159 -28.41 8.12 19.36
C GLU A 159 -29.31 7.15 18.56
N GLU A 160 -28.96 6.84 17.30
CA GLU A 160 -29.76 5.97 16.43
C GLU A 160 -29.08 4.62 16.24
N GLY A 161 -29.79 3.53 16.55
CA GLY A 161 -29.35 2.15 16.28
C GLY A 161 -29.31 1.80 14.79
N SER A 162 -29.12 2.79 13.92
CA SER A 162 -29.07 2.62 12.47
C SER A 162 -28.16 3.65 11.80
N ILE A 163 -27.68 3.28 10.61
CA ILE A 163 -26.85 4.10 9.72
C ILE A 163 -27.70 4.48 8.51
N LEU A 164 -27.69 5.76 8.14
CA LEU A 164 -28.28 6.27 6.91
C LEU A 164 -27.19 6.49 5.86
N ILE A 165 -27.41 5.97 4.65
CA ILE A 165 -26.47 6.06 3.54
C ILE A 165 -27.18 6.61 2.30
N ASP A 166 -26.75 7.77 1.81
CA ASP A 166 -27.14 8.29 0.50
C ASP A 166 -26.16 7.77 -0.56
N TYR A 167 -26.55 6.69 -1.24
CA TYR A 167 -25.71 5.98 -2.19
C TYR A 167 -25.89 6.52 -3.63
N GLY A 168 -24.86 7.19 -4.16
CA GLY A 168 -24.88 7.86 -5.46
C GLY A 168 -24.54 6.99 -6.68
N GLY A 169 -24.31 5.69 -6.49
CA GLY A 169 -24.06 4.76 -7.59
C GLY A 169 -25.30 4.49 -8.44
N THR A 170 -25.11 3.99 -9.66
CA THR A 170 -26.21 3.65 -10.59
C THR A 170 -26.56 2.16 -10.61
N TYR A 171 -25.81 1.34 -9.86
CA TYR A 171 -26.07 -0.08 -9.68
C TYR A 171 -25.89 -0.49 -8.23
N ARG A 172 -26.39 -1.68 -7.83
CA ARG A 172 -26.25 -2.15 -6.45
C ARG A 172 -24.79 -2.31 -6.02
N SER A 173 -24.49 -2.01 -4.77
CA SER A 173 -23.15 -2.19 -4.17
C SER A 173 -23.22 -3.07 -2.92
N TYR A 174 -22.27 -3.98 -2.77
CA TYR A 174 -22.17 -4.83 -1.59
C TYR A 174 -21.22 -4.18 -0.59
N PRO A 175 -21.70 -3.75 0.59
CA PRO A 175 -20.87 -3.08 1.58
C PRO A 175 -19.94 -4.05 2.30
N VAL A 176 -18.96 -3.48 3.00
CA VAL A 176 -18.21 -4.13 4.08
C VAL A 176 -18.74 -3.59 5.41
N LEU A 177 -19.22 -4.49 6.25
CA LEU A 177 -19.76 -4.18 7.58
C LEU A 177 -18.65 -4.38 8.61
N GLU A 178 -18.41 -3.39 9.46
CA GLU A 178 -17.27 -3.37 10.37
C GLU A 178 -17.72 -3.03 11.79
N ALA A 179 -17.21 -3.80 12.76
CA ALA A 179 -17.41 -3.57 14.19
C ALA A 179 -16.05 -3.55 14.91
N ASP A 180 -15.68 -2.37 15.40
CA ASP A 180 -14.51 -2.12 16.23
C ASP A 180 -14.93 -2.22 17.70
N PHE A 181 -14.54 -3.29 18.38
CA PHE A 181 -14.89 -3.49 19.79
C PHE A 181 -14.10 -2.54 20.68
N TYR A 182 -14.66 -2.25 21.87
CA TYR A 182 -14.10 -1.32 22.85
C TYR A 182 -12.60 -1.57 23.09
N SER A 183 -11.83 -0.50 23.27
CA SER A 183 -10.37 -0.59 23.37
C SER A 183 -9.89 -0.68 24.82
N GLU A 184 -8.99 -1.62 25.11
CA GLU A 184 -8.34 -1.76 26.41
C GLU A 184 -6.84 -2.05 26.24
N ASP A 185 -5.95 -1.34 26.95
CA ASP A 185 -4.52 -1.65 26.96
C ASP A 185 -4.06 -1.94 28.40
N GLU A 186 -3.04 -2.78 28.55
CA GLU A 186 -2.39 -3.02 29.84
C GLU A 186 -1.45 -1.88 30.26
N ALA A 187 -1.13 -0.96 29.36
CA ALA A 187 -0.34 0.24 29.63
C ALA A 187 -1.12 1.50 29.27
N SER A 188 -1.06 2.51 30.16
CA SER A 188 -1.61 3.82 29.88
C SER A 188 -1.03 4.44 28.61
N GLU A 189 -1.75 5.39 28.02
CA GLU A 189 -1.35 6.05 26.76
C GLU A 189 0.05 6.71 26.84
N ASP A 190 0.42 7.23 28.01
CA ASP A 190 1.75 7.80 28.29
C ASP A 190 2.85 6.74 28.53
N GLY A 191 2.46 5.47 28.70
CA GLY A 191 3.34 4.32 28.92
C GLY A 191 3.84 4.14 30.36
N GLU A 192 3.33 4.92 31.32
CA GLU A 192 3.90 4.99 32.67
C GLU A 192 3.16 4.13 33.71
N THR A 193 1.85 3.91 33.54
CA THR A 193 1.03 3.16 34.50
C THR A 193 0.50 1.85 33.90
N VAL A 194 0.45 0.80 34.72
CA VAL A 194 -0.16 -0.48 34.36
C VAL A 194 -1.65 -0.38 34.61
N GLU A 195 -2.45 -0.66 33.58
CA GLU A 195 -3.91 -0.70 33.66
C GLU A 195 -4.40 -2.16 33.78
N THR A 196 -5.63 -2.32 34.26
CA THR A 196 -6.24 -3.65 34.44
C THR A 196 -7.24 -3.88 33.31
N LEU A 197 -7.10 -5.01 32.61
CA LEU A 197 -8.09 -5.45 31.63
C LEU A 197 -9.38 -5.83 32.35
N THR A 198 -10.48 -5.17 31.99
CA THR A 198 -11.76 -5.34 32.69
C THR A 198 -12.66 -6.35 31.98
N GLY A 199 -12.51 -6.49 30.66
CA GLY A 199 -13.40 -7.30 29.83
C GLY A 199 -14.77 -6.65 29.60
N ASN A 200 -14.97 -5.39 29.99
CA ASN A 200 -16.25 -4.70 29.83
C ASN A 200 -16.65 -4.51 28.35
N GLY A 201 -15.69 -4.62 27.43
CA GLY A 201 -15.89 -4.58 25.97
C GLY A 201 -16.22 -5.93 25.33
N ASP A 202 -16.37 -7.00 26.10
CA ASP A 202 -16.66 -8.33 25.56
C ASP A 202 -18.08 -8.40 25.01
N CYS A 203 -18.21 -8.93 23.79
CA CYS A 203 -19.47 -8.98 23.05
C CYS A 203 -19.71 -10.38 22.50
N GLY A 204 -20.95 -10.87 22.59
CA GLY A 204 -21.33 -12.18 22.12
C GLY A 204 -21.77 -12.22 20.66
N TYR A 205 -22.43 -11.16 20.20
CA TYR A 205 -22.86 -11.06 18.80
C TYR A 205 -22.94 -9.61 18.32
N VAL A 206 -22.84 -9.45 16.99
CA VAL A 206 -23.20 -8.24 16.27
C VAL A 206 -24.06 -8.65 15.08
N ALA A 207 -25.13 -7.90 14.81
CA ALA A 207 -25.99 -8.10 13.66
C ALA A 207 -26.26 -6.79 12.93
N PHE A 208 -26.38 -6.90 11.61
CA PHE A 208 -26.73 -5.82 10.71
C PHE A 208 -27.98 -6.23 9.94
N PHE A 209 -28.94 -5.34 9.80
CA PHE A 209 -30.14 -5.59 9.01
C PHE A 209 -30.48 -4.39 8.14
N ASN A 210 -30.85 -4.62 6.88
CA ASN A 210 -31.28 -3.53 6.00
C ASN A 210 -32.81 -3.34 6.06
N GLU A 211 -33.30 -2.32 5.37
CA GLU A 211 -34.74 -2.00 5.27
C GLU A 211 -35.59 -3.10 4.60
N ASP A 212 -34.96 -4.01 3.86
CA ASP A 212 -35.58 -5.19 3.23
C ASP A 212 -35.56 -6.44 4.13
N GLU A 213 -35.31 -6.27 5.43
CA GLU A 213 -35.24 -7.34 6.45
C GLU A 213 -34.14 -8.39 6.20
N LYS A 214 -33.12 -8.06 5.39
CA LYS A 214 -31.95 -8.93 5.15
C LYS A 214 -30.96 -8.79 6.28
N ILE A 215 -30.47 -9.91 6.80
CA ILE A 215 -29.63 -9.93 8.00
C ILE A 215 -28.23 -10.51 7.75
N ILE A 216 -27.23 -9.86 8.33
CA ILE A 216 -25.90 -10.42 8.55
C ILE A 216 -25.66 -10.47 10.05
N GLN A 217 -25.70 -11.68 10.63
CA GLN A 217 -25.43 -11.94 12.03
C GLN A 217 -24.08 -12.63 12.20
N LEU A 218 -23.29 -12.15 13.15
CA LEU A 218 -21.95 -12.62 13.46
C LEU A 218 -21.86 -12.85 14.97
N GLY A 219 -21.40 -14.04 15.37
CA GLY A 219 -21.38 -14.46 16.77
C GLY A 219 -22.64 -15.22 17.19
N ASP A 220 -22.95 -15.21 18.49
CA ASP A 220 -24.04 -15.98 19.09
C ASP A 220 -24.96 -15.09 19.94
N PRO A 221 -26.21 -14.81 19.48
CA PRO A 221 -27.14 -13.93 20.19
C PRO A 221 -27.76 -14.59 21.43
N GLU A 222 -27.66 -15.91 21.59
CA GLU A 222 -28.14 -16.61 22.80
C GLU A 222 -27.10 -16.60 23.93
N GLU A 223 -25.99 -15.91 23.75
CA GLU A 223 -25.05 -15.63 24.83
C GLU A 223 -25.73 -14.71 25.87
N GLU A 224 -25.82 -15.13 27.14
CA GLU A 224 -26.33 -14.31 28.24
C GLU A 224 -25.23 -14.17 29.29
N ASP A 225 -24.89 -12.94 29.71
CA ASP A 225 -23.97 -12.67 30.83
C ASP A 225 -24.70 -12.26 32.13
N GLY A 226 -25.90 -12.84 32.33
CA GLY A 226 -26.77 -12.55 33.45
C GLY A 226 -26.45 -13.37 34.71
N GLU A 227 -25.80 -12.71 35.67
CA GLU A 227 -25.63 -13.06 37.09
C GLU A 227 -24.61 -14.17 37.47
N THR A 228 -23.44 -13.72 37.96
CA THR A 228 -22.47 -14.47 38.77
C THR A 228 -21.93 -15.78 38.17
N ALA A 229 -21.50 -15.75 36.90
CA ALA A 229 -20.64 -16.78 36.34
C ALA A 229 -19.55 -16.12 35.50
N TYR A 230 -18.29 -16.31 35.89
CA TYR A 230 -17.11 -15.73 35.22
C TYR A 230 -17.09 -15.97 33.70
N ALA A 231 -16.61 -14.97 32.95
CA ALA A 231 -16.49 -14.98 31.49
C ALA A 231 -15.81 -16.27 30.97
N LYS A 232 -16.44 -16.90 29.98
CA LYS A 232 -16.01 -18.19 29.42
C LYS A 232 -14.72 -18.10 28.60
N SER A 233 -14.38 -16.90 28.14
CA SER A 233 -13.05 -16.51 27.69
C SER A 233 -12.64 -15.22 28.39
N GLN A 234 -11.35 -15.04 28.63
CA GLN A 234 -10.83 -13.83 29.26
C GLN A 234 -9.54 -13.37 28.57
N THR A 235 -9.46 -12.08 28.29
CA THR A 235 -8.23 -11.46 27.80
C THR A 235 -7.25 -11.30 28.98
N LEU A 236 -6.09 -11.95 28.88
CA LEU A 236 -5.04 -11.92 29.91
C LEU A 236 -3.82 -11.09 29.50
N ILE A 237 -3.69 -10.79 28.21
CA ILE A 237 -2.68 -9.87 27.66
C ILE A 237 -3.36 -9.05 26.57
N ASN A 238 -3.16 -7.74 26.57
CA ASN A 238 -3.49 -6.84 25.46
C ASN A 238 -2.54 -5.63 25.50
N GLN A 239 -1.55 -5.60 24.60
CA GLN A 239 -0.51 -4.57 24.63
C GLN A 239 -0.22 -4.06 23.22
N LYS A 240 -0.36 -2.74 23.02
CA LYS A 240 0.06 -2.04 21.80
C LYS A 240 1.48 -1.50 21.94
N PHE A 241 2.24 -1.55 20.85
CA PHE A 241 3.62 -1.03 20.73
C PHE A 241 3.75 0.03 19.62
N MET A 242 2.65 0.72 19.33
CA MET A 242 2.49 1.56 18.14
C MET A 242 2.84 3.04 18.33
N SER A 243 3.15 3.46 19.56
CA SER A 243 3.60 4.81 19.89
C SER A 243 5.08 4.85 20.28
N SER A 244 5.67 6.05 20.32
CA SER A 244 7.05 6.26 20.77
C SER A 244 7.27 5.95 22.25
N THR A 245 6.19 5.97 23.06
CA THR A 245 6.19 5.74 24.52
C THR A 245 5.78 4.33 24.91
N ALA A 246 5.32 3.50 23.97
CA ALA A 246 4.75 2.18 24.26
C ALA A 246 5.72 1.14 24.85
N TRP A 247 7.02 1.44 24.94
CA TRP A 247 8.00 0.66 25.72
C TRP A 247 8.46 1.42 26.98
N GLY A 248 7.49 2.02 27.66
CA GLY A 248 7.63 2.81 28.88
C GLY A 248 7.80 1.97 30.15
N THR A 249 7.55 2.58 31.30
CA THR A 249 7.68 1.93 32.62
C THR A 249 6.69 0.77 32.77
N ALA A 250 5.43 0.97 32.41
CA ALA A 250 4.36 -0.03 32.54
C ALA A 250 4.67 -1.30 31.73
N ALA A 251 4.93 -1.14 30.43
CA ALA A 251 5.27 -2.26 29.54
C ALA A 251 6.49 -3.04 30.04
N LYS A 252 7.52 -2.38 30.59
CA LYS A 252 8.72 -3.05 31.14
C LYS A 252 8.47 -3.77 32.47
N GLN A 253 7.43 -3.39 33.23
CA GLN A 253 7.01 -4.14 34.41
C GLN A 253 6.29 -5.44 34.01
N LEU A 254 5.49 -5.38 32.94
CA LEU A 254 4.73 -6.52 32.43
C LEU A 254 5.60 -7.50 31.64
N TRP A 255 6.46 -6.98 30.77
CA TRP A 255 7.33 -7.72 29.86
C TRP A 255 8.78 -7.70 30.34
N THR A 256 9.23 -8.82 30.90
CA THR A 256 10.58 -8.96 31.47
C THR A 256 11.53 -9.61 30.47
N ALA A 257 12.85 -9.42 30.64
CA ALA A 257 13.83 -10.13 29.84
C ALA A 257 13.66 -11.65 30.01
N ASN A 258 13.63 -12.40 28.90
CA ASN A 258 13.39 -13.83 28.98
C ASN A 258 14.60 -14.55 29.60
N ASN A 259 14.34 -15.35 30.63
CA ASN A 259 15.32 -16.25 31.25
C ASN A 259 15.04 -17.74 30.95
N GLY A 260 13.99 -18.03 30.17
CA GLY A 260 13.60 -19.39 29.77
C GLY A 260 14.30 -19.88 28.50
N VAL A 261 13.85 -21.02 27.97
CA VAL A 261 14.36 -21.60 26.72
C VAL A 261 13.62 -20.99 25.52
N VAL A 262 14.35 -20.71 24.45
CA VAL A 262 13.81 -20.32 23.14
C VAL A 262 14.07 -21.42 22.11
N LEU A 263 13.14 -21.62 21.19
CA LEU A 263 13.26 -22.61 20.12
C LEU A 263 13.90 -22.04 18.84
N PRO A 264 14.76 -22.79 18.13
CA PRO A 264 15.40 -24.03 18.55
C PRO A 264 16.49 -23.79 19.60
N ASN A 265 16.88 -24.88 20.29
CA ASN A 265 18.02 -24.85 21.21
C ASN A 265 19.29 -24.32 20.51
N GLY A 266 20.03 -23.44 21.21
CA GLY A 266 21.30 -22.89 20.74
C GLY A 266 21.27 -21.41 20.33
N ILE A 267 20.11 -20.76 20.37
CA ILE A 267 20.00 -19.30 20.19
C ILE A 267 20.43 -18.59 21.49
N SER A 268 21.25 -17.54 21.36
CA SER A 268 21.69 -16.74 22.51
C SER A 268 20.76 -15.56 22.77
N GLN A 269 20.21 -15.47 23.97
CA GLN A 269 19.32 -14.37 24.37
C GLN A 269 20.17 -13.21 24.90
N LEU A 270 20.38 -12.17 24.09
CA LEU A 270 21.33 -11.07 24.34
C LEU A 270 20.77 -9.72 23.88
N GLY A 271 21.31 -8.62 24.37
CA GLY A 271 20.90 -7.29 23.93
C GLY A 271 19.62 -6.79 24.62
N SER A 272 18.90 -5.88 23.97
CA SER A 272 17.77 -5.18 24.56
C SER A 272 16.68 -4.83 23.54
N MET A 273 15.43 -4.81 23.99
CA MET A 273 14.29 -4.29 23.22
C MET A 273 14.23 -2.75 23.24
N GLY A 274 13.49 -2.16 22.32
CA GLY A 274 13.15 -0.74 22.30
C GLY A 274 12.27 -0.36 21.11
N ILE A 275 11.60 0.78 21.20
CA ILE A 275 10.73 1.25 20.13
C ILE A 275 11.55 1.63 18.88
N LYS A 276 11.07 1.20 17.72
CA LYS A 276 11.58 1.55 16.39
C LYS A 276 10.49 2.22 15.57
N VAL A 277 10.90 3.10 14.67
CA VAL A 277 10.00 3.65 13.65
C VAL A 277 9.65 2.52 12.68
N ALA A 278 8.37 2.22 12.56
CA ALA A 278 7.87 1.15 11.71
C ALA A 278 7.45 1.69 10.34
N SER A 279 6.84 2.86 10.29
CA SER A 279 6.50 3.56 9.05
C SER A 279 6.70 5.06 9.18
N TYR A 280 6.82 5.74 8.05
CA TYR A 280 6.83 7.19 7.97
C TYR A 280 5.58 7.64 7.22
N ALA A 281 5.02 8.76 7.63
CA ALA A 281 3.98 9.43 6.86
C ALA A 281 4.52 9.68 5.45
N THR A 282 3.68 9.46 4.44
CA THR A 282 4.01 9.80 3.06
C THR A 282 4.37 11.27 3.02
N ALA A 283 5.65 11.58 2.81
CA ALA A 283 6.08 12.97 2.66
C ALA A 283 5.27 13.60 1.53
N ALA A 284 4.66 14.76 1.79
CA ALA A 284 4.01 15.54 0.74
C ALA A 284 5.00 15.65 -0.42
N THR A 285 4.66 15.04 -1.55
CA THR A 285 5.57 14.97 -2.70
C THR A 285 5.91 16.40 -3.07
N SER A 286 7.18 16.79 -2.93
CA SER A 286 7.60 18.16 -3.20
C SER A 286 7.25 18.47 -4.66
N LYS A 287 6.25 19.33 -4.86
CA LYS A 287 5.68 19.62 -6.19
C LYS A 287 6.79 20.04 -7.14
N SER A 288 6.81 19.50 -8.36
CA SER A 288 7.64 20.04 -9.43
C SER A 288 7.21 21.46 -9.72
N THR A 289 8.17 22.38 -9.77
CA THR A 289 7.94 23.76 -10.20
C THR A 289 8.57 23.99 -11.57
N SER A 290 8.03 24.93 -12.34
CA SER A 290 8.62 25.34 -13.61
C SER A 290 8.48 26.83 -13.82
N GLY A 291 9.40 27.42 -14.58
CA GLY A 291 9.35 28.85 -14.91
C GLY A 291 10.10 29.19 -16.19
N THR A 292 9.67 30.26 -16.85
CA THR A 292 10.45 30.91 -17.91
C THR A 292 11.43 31.88 -17.27
N LEU A 293 12.72 31.60 -17.39
CA LEU A 293 13.81 32.36 -16.78
C LEU A 293 14.25 33.55 -17.63
N LEU A 294 14.17 33.39 -18.95
CA LEU A 294 14.48 34.41 -19.95
C LEU A 294 13.58 34.17 -21.15
N LYS A 295 12.92 35.20 -21.69
CA LYS A 295 11.98 35.06 -22.81
C LYS A 295 12.38 35.96 -23.98
N ASN A 296 12.53 35.37 -25.16
CA ASN A 296 12.77 36.05 -26.44
C ASN A 296 13.86 37.14 -26.36
N ARG A 297 14.97 36.86 -25.67
CA ARG A 297 16.08 37.80 -25.55
C ARG A 297 16.84 37.86 -26.88
N SER A 298 16.82 39.03 -27.52
CA SER A 298 17.57 39.28 -28.76
C SER A 298 19.07 39.42 -28.46
N THR A 299 19.91 38.93 -29.37
CA THR A 299 21.32 39.35 -29.41
C THR A 299 21.43 40.84 -29.75
N SER A 300 22.42 41.51 -29.16
CA SER A 300 22.66 42.96 -29.32
C SER A 300 23.52 43.29 -30.53
N SER A 301 24.34 42.35 -30.99
CA SER A 301 25.32 42.49 -32.07
C SER A 301 25.43 41.20 -32.88
N GLY A 302 26.15 41.26 -34.01
CA GLY A 302 26.30 40.15 -34.96
C GLY A 302 25.13 40.01 -35.95
N SER A 303 25.42 39.46 -37.13
CA SER A 303 24.43 39.14 -38.16
C SER A 303 24.62 37.69 -38.62
N PRO A 304 23.56 36.84 -38.63
CA PRO A 304 22.18 37.15 -38.26
C PRO A 304 21.97 37.33 -36.73
N ARG A 305 20.86 37.98 -36.35
CA ARG A 305 20.44 38.09 -34.94
C ARG A 305 19.64 36.88 -34.48
N PHE A 306 19.74 36.56 -33.19
CA PHE A 306 19.06 35.42 -32.57
C PHE A 306 18.14 35.86 -31.46
N TYR A 307 17.12 35.04 -31.17
CA TYR A 307 16.31 35.09 -29.95
C TYR A 307 16.58 33.86 -29.09
N TYR A 308 16.77 34.09 -27.79
CA TYR A 308 16.91 33.02 -26.80
C TYR A 308 15.79 33.05 -25.77
N THR A 309 15.23 31.89 -25.51
CA THR A 309 14.29 31.65 -24.41
C THR A 309 14.84 30.51 -23.55
N VAL A 310 14.92 30.73 -22.24
CA VAL A 310 15.39 29.77 -21.24
C VAL A 310 14.24 29.46 -20.31
N THR A 311 13.89 28.18 -20.20
CA THR A 311 12.89 27.69 -19.25
C THR A 311 13.52 26.63 -18.36
N ALA A 312 13.06 26.48 -17.13
CA ALA A 312 13.57 25.48 -16.22
C ALA A 312 12.42 24.79 -15.46
N LYS A 313 12.61 23.50 -15.17
CA LYS A 313 11.75 22.66 -14.34
C LYS A 313 12.57 22.06 -13.21
N THR A 314 11.96 21.92 -12.04
CA THR A 314 12.55 21.26 -10.88
C THR A 314 11.90 19.91 -10.60
N SER A 315 12.70 18.99 -10.08
CA SER A 315 12.25 17.68 -9.60
C SER A 315 13.18 17.17 -8.50
N ASN A 316 12.79 16.06 -7.84
CA ASN A 316 13.63 15.35 -6.88
C ASN A 316 14.22 16.25 -5.79
N ARG A 317 13.37 17.11 -5.19
CA ARG A 317 13.75 17.96 -4.07
C ARG A 317 14.08 17.09 -2.85
N THR A 318 15.22 17.34 -2.24
CA THR A 318 15.62 16.79 -0.93
C THR A 318 15.79 17.94 0.07
N ALA A 319 16.11 17.61 1.33
CA ALA A 319 16.44 18.60 2.36
C ALA A 319 17.57 19.55 1.95
N SER A 320 18.51 19.10 1.11
CA SER A 320 19.73 19.84 0.78
C SER A 320 19.99 20.05 -0.71
N SER A 321 19.16 19.50 -1.60
CA SER A 321 19.36 19.59 -3.04
C SER A 321 18.07 19.58 -3.84
N VAL A 322 18.15 19.92 -5.14
CA VAL A 322 17.06 19.82 -6.11
C VAL A 322 17.63 19.52 -7.51
N LYS A 323 16.98 18.65 -8.27
CA LYS A 323 17.32 18.41 -9.69
C LYS A 323 16.66 19.48 -10.55
N ILE A 324 17.44 20.07 -11.45
CA ILE A 324 17.00 21.09 -12.40
C ILE A 324 17.17 20.55 -13.82
N THR A 325 16.13 20.72 -14.64
CA THR A 325 16.20 20.54 -16.08
C THR A 325 15.95 21.89 -16.74
N VAL A 326 16.89 22.34 -17.58
CA VAL A 326 16.82 23.61 -18.29
C VAL A 326 16.69 23.36 -19.78
N ALA A 327 15.71 24.01 -20.41
CA ALA A 327 15.51 24.02 -21.84
C ALA A 327 15.89 25.40 -22.41
N ILE A 328 16.79 25.42 -23.39
CA ILE A 328 17.24 26.62 -24.09
C ILE A 328 16.75 26.54 -25.53
N LYS A 329 15.83 27.42 -25.89
CA LYS A 329 15.33 27.60 -27.25
C LYS A 329 16.04 28.77 -27.92
N ALA A 330 16.61 28.52 -29.10
CA ALA A 330 17.29 29.51 -29.92
C ALA A 330 16.63 29.58 -31.31
N SER A 331 16.34 30.78 -31.81
CA SER A 331 15.87 30.97 -33.19
C SER A 331 16.55 32.15 -33.86
N LEU A 332 16.62 32.16 -35.20
CA LEU A 332 17.05 33.34 -35.94
C LEU A 332 15.90 34.36 -35.99
N ARG A 333 16.26 35.64 -36.07
CA ARG A 333 15.29 36.75 -36.02
C ARG A 333 14.40 36.86 -37.26
N SER A 334 14.89 36.49 -38.44
CA SER A 334 14.19 36.72 -39.71
C SER A 334 14.13 35.46 -40.55
N SER A 335 13.03 35.28 -41.29
CA SER A 335 12.79 34.14 -42.19
C SER A 335 13.83 34.05 -43.33
N ALA A 336 14.44 35.16 -43.71
CA ALA A 336 15.51 35.22 -44.70
C ALA A 336 16.90 34.90 -44.12
N SER A 337 17.07 34.83 -42.80
CA SER A 337 18.35 34.57 -42.16
C SER A 337 18.75 33.10 -42.27
N TYR A 338 20.06 32.85 -42.35
CA TYR A 338 20.63 31.51 -42.26
C TYR A 338 21.88 31.53 -41.40
N PHE A 339 22.16 30.39 -40.76
CA PHE A 339 23.34 30.17 -39.95
C PHE A 339 23.94 28.81 -40.32
N GLY A 340 24.94 28.89 -41.20
CA GLY A 340 25.46 27.76 -41.96
C GLY A 340 26.29 26.73 -41.19
N ARG A 341 26.78 25.75 -41.94
CA ARG A 341 27.78 24.77 -41.46
C ARG A 341 29.10 25.50 -41.19
N GLY A 342 29.88 24.99 -40.24
CA GLY A 342 31.10 25.63 -39.72
C GLY A 342 30.88 26.50 -38.49
N TYR A 343 29.63 26.93 -38.22
CA TYR A 343 29.30 27.78 -37.08
C TYR A 343 28.65 26.99 -35.93
N GLY A 344 29.20 27.06 -34.73
CA GLY A 344 28.68 26.40 -33.53
C GLY A 344 28.39 27.36 -32.36
N LEU A 345 27.45 26.97 -31.50
CA LEU A 345 26.99 27.76 -30.36
C LEU A 345 26.93 26.90 -29.10
N ARG A 346 27.42 27.45 -27.99
CA ARG A 346 27.31 26.87 -26.65
C ARG A 346 26.51 27.81 -25.77
N GLY A 347 25.45 27.28 -25.15
CA GLY A 347 24.73 27.94 -24.08
C GLY A 347 25.35 27.61 -22.74
N SER A 348 25.42 28.59 -21.85
CA SER A 348 25.83 28.41 -20.46
C SER A 348 24.78 29.02 -19.53
N VAL A 349 24.37 28.28 -18.49
CA VAL A 349 23.44 28.73 -17.45
C VAL A 349 24.18 28.71 -16.11
N TYR A 350 24.19 29.83 -15.40
CA TYR A 350 24.72 29.92 -14.04
C TYR A 350 23.58 29.68 -13.05
N MET A 351 23.68 28.62 -12.25
CA MET A 351 22.69 28.29 -11.23
C MET A 351 23.34 27.43 -10.14
N GLY A 352 23.04 27.73 -8.87
CA GLY A 352 23.62 26.98 -7.74
C GLY A 352 25.13 27.21 -7.56
N GLY A 353 25.64 28.39 -7.91
CA GLY A 353 27.04 28.75 -7.73
C GLY A 353 27.99 28.36 -8.88
N SER A 354 27.51 27.62 -9.88
CA SER A 354 28.34 27.10 -10.99
C SER A 354 27.71 27.32 -12.37
N TRP A 355 28.55 27.35 -13.40
CA TRP A 355 28.12 27.39 -14.81
C TRP A 355 27.92 25.98 -15.37
N HIS A 356 26.78 25.75 -16.00
CA HIS A 356 26.42 24.50 -16.68
C HIS A 356 26.29 24.75 -18.17
N ASN A 357 26.86 23.89 -19.01
CA ASN A 357 27.02 24.13 -20.44
C ASN A 357 26.25 23.11 -21.28
N VAL A 358 25.72 23.55 -22.42
CA VAL A 358 25.12 22.69 -23.45
C VAL A 358 25.45 23.21 -24.84
N THR A 359 25.67 22.31 -25.78
CA THR A 359 25.83 22.67 -27.19
C THR A 359 24.45 22.99 -27.76
N ILE A 360 24.19 24.25 -28.10
CA ILE A 360 22.95 24.70 -28.75
C ILE A 360 22.96 24.30 -30.23
N LYS A 361 24.11 24.44 -30.88
CA LYS A 361 24.29 24.09 -32.29
C LYS A 361 25.71 23.57 -32.52
N SER A 362 25.84 22.40 -33.13
CA SER A 362 27.12 21.87 -33.60
C SER A 362 27.58 22.58 -34.89
N THR A 363 28.87 22.49 -35.21
CA THR A 363 29.43 23.02 -36.46
C THR A 363 28.94 22.26 -37.70
N SER A 364 28.43 21.04 -37.56
CA SER A 364 27.87 20.25 -38.67
C SER A 364 26.43 20.63 -39.05
N ALA A 365 25.69 21.24 -38.11
CA ALA A 365 24.29 21.60 -38.32
C ALA A 365 24.13 22.82 -39.26
N TYR A 366 22.96 22.96 -39.88
CA TYR A 366 22.59 24.10 -40.72
C TYR A 366 21.23 24.64 -40.28
N TRP A 367 21.13 25.93 -39.98
CA TRP A 367 19.88 26.58 -39.56
C TRP A 367 19.45 27.63 -40.59
N ARG A 368 18.15 27.74 -40.85
CA ARG A 368 17.57 28.75 -41.73
C ARG A 368 16.18 29.13 -41.26
N GLY A 369 15.79 30.38 -41.49
CA GLY A 369 14.49 30.90 -41.13
C GLY A 369 14.34 31.09 -39.62
N THR A 370 13.10 31.17 -39.15
CA THR A 370 12.77 31.49 -37.75
C THR A 370 12.54 30.26 -36.86
N THR A 371 12.88 29.07 -37.34
CA THR A 371 12.72 27.81 -36.60
C THR A 371 13.42 27.88 -35.25
N GLY A 372 12.71 27.51 -34.19
CA GLY A 372 13.25 27.48 -32.84
C GLY A 372 13.85 26.12 -32.53
N HIS A 373 15.14 26.08 -32.23
CA HIS A 373 15.89 24.89 -31.86
C HIS A 373 16.04 24.85 -30.34
N THR A 374 15.56 23.78 -29.72
CA THR A 374 15.62 23.60 -28.27
C THR A 374 16.65 22.56 -27.91
N VAL A 375 17.48 22.86 -26.91
CA VAL A 375 18.39 21.89 -26.27
C VAL A 375 18.14 21.86 -24.78
N ASN A 376 18.32 20.69 -24.18
CA ASN A 376 18.09 20.48 -22.75
C ASN A 376 19.40 20.13 -22.03
N LEU A 377 19.53 20.56 -20.78
CA LEU A 377 20.53 20.05 -19.85
C LEU A 377 19.91 19.79 -18.48
N SER A 378 20.43 18.81 -17.75
CA SER A 378 20.01 18.53 -16.37
C SER A 378 21.19 18.52 -15.42
N PHE A 379 21.02 19.10 -14.24
CA PHE A 379 22.04 19.13 -13.18
C PHE A 379 21.37 19.23 -11.81
N THR A 380 22.13 18.96 -10.74
CA THR A 380 21.64 19.06 -9.35
C THR A 380 22.23 20.30 -8.71
N VAL A 381 21.38 21.11 -8.07
CA VAL A 381 21.81 22.20 -7.18
C VAL A 381 21.80 21.67 -5.75
N SER A 382 22.94 21.76 -5.07
CA SER A 382 23.16 21.27 -3.71
C SER A 382 23.41 22.44 -2.73
N GLY A 383 23.46 22.15 -1.43
CA GLY A 383 23.73 23.16 -0.39
C GLY A 383 22.52 24.03 -0.02
N LEU A 384 21.31 23.55 -0.32
CA LEU A 384 20.07 24.24 0.00
C LEU A 384 19.64 23.94 1.45
N SER A 385 18.81 24.80 2.05
CA SER A 385 18.07 24.46 3.27
C SER A 385 16.69 23.87 2.93
N SER A 386 16.03 23.22 3.89
CA SER A 386 14.66 22.73 3.73
C SER A 386 13.64 23.84 3.45
N THR A 387 13.90 25.04 3.96
CA THR A 387 13.05 26.23 3.79
C THR A 387 13.31 27.02 2.51
N THR A 388 14.35 26.67 1.74
CA THR A 388 14.67 27.39 0.50
C THR A 388 13.55 27.16 -0.52
N SER A 389 12.90 28.25 -0.94
CA SER A 389 11.73 28.27 -1.84
C SER A 389 12.00 28.93 -3.21
N SER A 390 13.21 29.42 -3.45
CA SER A 390 13.61 29.91 -4.77
C SER A 390 15.12 29.81 -4.99
N LEU A 391 15.52 29.65 -6.27
CA LEU A 391 16.88 29.82 -6.73
C LEU A 391 17.02 31.22 -7.37
N THR A 392 18.01 31.97 -6.91
CA THR A 392 18.25 33.36 -7.29
C THR A 392 19.60 33.52 -7.99
N GLY A 393 19.86 34.70 -8.55
CA GLY A 393 21.14 35.02 -9.18
C GLY A 393 21.41 34.22 -10.46
N ILE A 394 20.35 33.74 -11.11
CA ILE A 394 20.45 32.92 -12.32
C ILE A 394 20.90 33.81 -13.48
N LYS A 395 21.86 33.32 -14.28
CA LYS A 395 22.39 34.03 -15.45
C LYS A 395 22.47 33.11 -16.64
N PHE A 396 22.36 33.68 -17.83
CA PHE A 396 22.49 32.97 -19.10
C PHE A 396 23.42 33.71 -20.05
N ARG A 397 24.22 32.96 -20.81
CA ARG A 397 25.07 33.47 -21.89
C ARG A 397 25.18 32.47 -23.04
N VAL A 398 25.55 32.97 -24.21
CA VAL A 398 25.86 32.16 -25.39
C VAL A 398 27.18 32.60 -25.98
N THR A 399 28.06 31.63 -26.23
CA THR A 399 29.37 31.87 -26.88
C THR A 399 29.47 31.05 -28.16
N ARG A 400 30.30 31.53 -29.10
CA ARG A 400 30.69 30.73 -30.27
C ARG A 400 31.58 29.56 -29.81
N THR A 401 31.52 28.46 -30.54
CA THR A 401 32.45 27.32 -30.37
C THR A 401 33.40 27.18 -31.56
N ASP A 402 33.34 28.11 -32.50
CA ASP A 402 34.20 28.21 -33.67
C ASP A 402 34.87 29.59 -33.70
N SER A 403 35.79 29.78 -34.64
CA SER A 403 36.65 30.97 -34.71
C SER A 403 36.11 32.09 -35.60
N TYR A 404 34.84 32.04 -36.05
CA TYR A 404 34.29 32.97 -37.04
C TYR A 404 33.18 33.87 -36.48
N GLY A 405 33.46 35.18 -36.39
CA GLY A 405 32.47 36.24 -36.12
C GLY A 405 31.77 36.15 -34.75
N SER A 406 30.80 37.05 -34.51
CA SER A 406 30.08 37.18 -33.22
C SER A 406 28.57 36.94 -33.31
N ALA A 407 28.09 36.40 -34.44
CA ALA A 407 26.67 36.15 -34.64
C ALA A 407 26.16 35.02 -33.72
N GLY A 408 25.07 35.30 -32.99
CA GLY A 408 24.52 34.38 -31.99
C GLY A 408 25.15 34.48 -30.60
N GLU A 409 26.14 35.36 -30.40
CA GLU A 409 26.65 35.60 -29.06
C GLU A 409 25.67 36.42 -28.22
N LEU A 410 25.52 35.99 -26.97
CA LEU A 410 24.77 36.71 -25.96
C LEU A 410 25.65 36.85 -24.73
N GLY A 411 25.99 38.09 -24.38
CA GLY A 411 26.68 38.39 -23.14
C GLY A 411 25.89 37.94 -21.91
N GLU A 412 26.57 37.86 -20.77
CA GLU A 412 25.95 37.46 -19.51
C GLU A 412 24.70 38.30 -19.22
N THR A 413 23.56 37.62 -19.16
CA THR A 413 22.25 38.22 -18.99
C THR A 413 21.59 37.64 -17.73
N SER A 414 21.20 38.52 -16.81
CA SER A 414 20.43 38.14 -15.63
C SER A 414 19.08 37.55 -16.03
N CYS A 415 18.71 36.44 -15.40
CA CYS A 415 17.44 35.76 -15.58
C CYS A 415 16.54 35.96 -14.35
N SER A 416 15.24 35.68 -14.47
CA SER A 416 14.35 35.67 -13.31
C SER A 416 14.70 34.53 -12.35
N ASN A 417 14.28 34.68 -11.10
CA ASN A 417 14.38 33.61 -10.11
C ASN A 417 13.54 32.40 -10.52
N LEU A 418 13.94 31.21 -10.08
CA LEU A 418 13.18 29.97 -10.24
C LEU A 418 12.57 29.61 -8.89
N ALA A 419 11.24 29.62 -8.77
CA ALA A 419 10.57 29.09 -7.60
C ALA A 419 10.89 27.59 -7.46
N ILE A 420 11.14 27.11 -6.25
CA ILE A 420 11.31 25.69 -5.93
C ILE A 420 10.44 25.34 -4.72
N SER A 421 9.97 24.11 -4.63
CA SER A 421 9.23 23.66 -3.45
C SER A 421 10.15 23.62 -2.22
N THR A 422 9.61 24.02 -1.07
CA THR A 422 10.23 23.72 0.24
C THR A 422 10.22 22.21 0.48
N TYR A 423 11.16 21.73 1.29
CA TYR A 423 11.24 20.32 1.67
C TYR A 423 10.61 20.13 3.05
N THR A 424 9.58 19.29 3.11
CA THR A 424 9.01 18.80 4.37
C THR A 424 9.53 17.38 4.59
N ALA A 425 10.17 17.14 5.74
CA ALA A 425 10.64 15.80 6.07
C ALA A 425 9.45 14.87 6.36
N SER A 426 9.57 13.59 6.01
CA SER A 426 8.65 12.56 6.48
C SER A 426 8.73 12.47 8.01
N SER A 427 7.61 12.61 8.71
CA SER A 427 7.52 12.30 10.13
C SER A 427 7.27 10.79 10.32
N PRO A 428 7.74 10.18 11.41
CA PRO A 428 7.28 8.84 11.79
C PRO A 428 5.75 8.81 11.86
N ALA A 429 5.13 7.77 11.30
CA ALA A 429 3.68 7.57 11.35
C ALA A 429 3.30 6.49 12.36
N THR A 430 3.94 5.32 12.27
CA THR A 430 3.71 4.21 13.23
C THR A 430 5.04 3.69 13.79
N TYR A 431 4.96 3.14 15.00
CA TYR A 431 6.09 2.53 15.70
C TYR A 431 5.86 1.04 15.94
N CYS A 432 6.92 0.31 16.27
CA CYS A 432 6.83 -1.06 16.74
C CYS A 432 7.93 -1.37 17.76
N LEU A 433 7.72 -2.41 18.58
CA LEU A 433 8.75 -2.92 19.46
C LEU A 433 9.78 -3.71 18.65
N GLY A 434 11.03 -3.24 18.67
CA GLY A 434 12.14 -3.84 17.95
C GLY A 434 13.37 -4.08 18.85
N ALA A 435 14.47 -4.55 18.25
CA ALA A 435 15.74 -4.65 18.96
C ALA A 435 16.44 -3.28 19.01
N SER A 436 16.64 -2.73 20.20
CA SER A 436 17.53 -1.57 20.38
C SER A 436 19.00 -1.98 20.24
N SER A 437 19.33 -3.20 20.69
CA SER A 437 20.60 -3.89 20.46
C SER A 437 20.36 -5.39 20.35
N TYR A 438 21.03 -6.06 19.41
CA TYR A 438 21.02 -7.53 19.28
C TYR A 438 22.05 -8.23 20.18
N GLY A 439 22.92 -7.48 20.85
CA GLY A 439 24.14 -8.04 21.44
C GLY A 439 25.07 -8.62 20.36
N SER A 440 26.02 -9.46 20.78
CA SER A 440 27.02 -10.05 19.88
C SER A 440 27.26 -11.52 20.20
N SER A 441 27.18 -12.40 19.20
CA SER A 441 27.60 -13.81 19.33
C SER A 441 28.17 -14.33 18.01
N SER A 442 29.37 -14.92 18.04
CA SER A 442 30.03 -15.41 16.82
C SER A 442 29.44 -16.75 16.36
N GLY A 443 29.05 -16.83 15.09
CA GLY A 443 28.60 -18.09 14.44
C GLY A 443 27.28 -18.64 14.99
N LYS A 444 26.50 -17.83 15.71
CA LYS A 444 25.23 -18.22 16.33
C LYS A 444 24.14 -17.20 16.03
N TRP A 445 22.90 -17.66 16.16
CA TRP A 445 21.74 -16.78 16.25
C TRP A 445 21.69 -16.15 17.64
N HIS A 446 21.41 -14.85 17.71
CA HIS A 446 21.28 -14.12 18.96
C HIS A 446 20.38 -12.90 18.85
N GLY A 447 19.85 -12.44 19.98
CA GLY A 447 19.08 -11.19 20.03
C GLY A 447 18.23 -11.05 21.28
N PRO A 448 17.50 -9.92 21.42
CA PRO A 448 16.71 -9.66 22.60
C PRO A 448 15.45 -10.52 22.61
N SER A 449 15.07 -10.95 23.81
CA SER A 449 13.83 -11.69 24.04
C SER A 449 13.14 -11.15 25.29
N ILE A 450 11.81 -11.13 25.24
CA ILE A 450 10.95 -10.69 26.33
C ILE A 450 9.88 -11.74 26.59
N THR A 451 9.48 -11.85 27.84
CA THR A 451 8.46 -12.78 28.30
C THR A 451 7.45 -12.08 29.18
N ARG A 452 6.17 -12.33 28.87
CA ARG A 452 5.02 -12.00 29.71
C ARG A 452 4.54 -13.27 30.39
N THR A 453 4.42 -13.23 31.71
CA THR A 453 3.77 -14.30 32.49
C THR A 453 2.28 -14.00 32.57
N LEU A 454 1.44 -14.98 32.27
CA LEU A 454 -0.01 -14.87 32.37
C LEU A 454 -0.43 -14.68 33.83
N THR A 455 -1.32 -13.73 34.06
CA THR A 455 -1.98 -13.54 35.35
C THR A 455 -3.04 -14.62 35.59
N ALA A 456 -3.55 -14.68 36.82
CA ALA A 456 -4.73 -15.49 37.09
C ALA A 456 -5.94 -14.91 36.34
N ASP A 457 -6.83 -15.79 35.89
CA ASP A 457 -8.14 -15.38 35.41
C ASP A 457 -9.03 -14.89 36.58
N ALA A 458 -10.25 -14.45 36.27
CA ALA A 458 -11.19 -13.96 37.27
C ALA A 458 -11.62 -15.03 38.30
N ALA A 459 -11.47 -16.32 37.97
CA ALA A 459 -11.69 -17.44 38.89
C ALA A 459 -10.44 -17.81 39.71
N GLY A 460 -9.31 -17.13 39.51
CA GLY A 460 -8.05 -17.38 40.21
C GLY A 460 -7.15 -18.44 39.56
N GLU A 461 -7.52 -18.99 38.40
CA GLU A 461 -6.76 -20.04 37.71
C GLU A 461 -5.63 -19.44 36.86
N VAL A 462 -4.40 -19.85 37.15
CA VAL A 462 -3.21 -19.42 36.39
C VAL A 462 -2.98 -20.33 35.17
N GLY A 463 -2.72 -19.70 34.03
CA GLY A 463 -2.41 -20.37 32.77
C GLY A 463 -3.63 -20.85 31.99
N ALA A 464 -3.39 -21.34 30.77
CA ALA A 464 -4.44 -21.68 29.82
C ALA A 464 -4.13 -22.99 29.07
N SER A 465 -5.06 -23.95 29.11
CA SER A 465 -5.01 -25.17 28.28
C SER A 465 -5.63 -24.93 26.90
N ASN A 466 -6.66 -24.09 26.82
CA ASN A 466 -7.24 -23.59 25.58
C ASN A 466 -6.99 -22.08 25.48
N PHE A 467 -6.53 -21.60 24.34
CA PHE A 467 -6.20 -20.18 24.18
C PHE A 467 -6.12 -19.77 22.72
N THR A 468 -6.12 -18.46 22.50
CA THR A 468 -5.69 -17.83 21.26
C THR A 468 -4.66 -16.74 21.56
N LEU A 469 -3.48 -16.85 20.97
CA LEU A 469 -2.50 -15.77 20.88
C LEU A 469 -2.68 -15.09 19.53
N THR A 470 -2.93 -13.78 19.53
CA THR A 470 -3.03 -12.92 18.36
C THR A 470 -1.94 -11.87 18.42
N TYR A 471 -1.24 -11.63 17.32
CA TYR A 471 -0.21 -10.58 17.27
C TYR A 471 0.00 -10.04 15.85
N LYS A 472 0.51 -8.82 15.74
CA LYS A 472 0.90 -8.18 14.47
C LYS A 472 2.40 -7.93 14.46
N GLN A 473 3.11 -8.45 13.48
CA GLN A 473 4.56 -8.29 13.34
C GLN A 473 4.97 -7.69 12.00
N LYS A 474 6.10 -6.99 11.99
CA LYS A 474 6.79 -6.52 10.78
C LYS A 474 8.03 -7.35 10.54
N MET A 475 8.24 -7.84 9.33
CA MET A 475 9.48 -8.56 9.00
C MET A 475 9.81 -8.55 7.50
N CYS A 476 10.76 -7.72 7.06
CA CYS A 476 11.28 -7.77 5.69
C CYS A 476 12.68 -7.16 5.56
N ILE A 477 13.32 -7.41 4.41
CA ILE A 477 14.53 -6.71 4.02
C ILE A 477 14.23 -5.26 3.62
N GLY A 478 15.25 -4.41 3.62
CA GLY A 478 15.19 -3.09 3.00
C GLY A 478 15.23 -3.14 1.46
N ASN A 479 15.18 -1.97 0.82
CA ASN A 479 15.21 -1.84 -0.65
C ASN A 479 16.59 -1.41 -1.21
N GLY A 480 17.61 -1.37 -0.37
CA GLY A 480 18.97 -1.02 -0.74
C GLY A 480 19.68 -2.14 -1.52
N LYS A 481 20.73 -1.76 -2.26
CA LYS A 481 21.50 -2.65 -3.14
C LYS A 481 22.00 -3.93 -2.46
N ASN A 482 22.32 -3.88 -1.16
CA ASN A 482 22.89 -4.99 -0.41
C ASN A 482 21.89 -5.65 0.57
N ASP A 483 20.63 -5.22 0.58
CA ASP A 483 19.67 -5.63 1.60
C ASP A 483 19.22 -7.10 1.42
N THR A 484 19.43 -7.68 0.24
CA THR A 484 19.25 -9.12 0.02
C THR A 484 20.19 -9.98 0.88
N ASN A 485 21.29 -9.43 1.39
CA ASN A 485 22.22 -10.14 2.27
C ASN A 485 21.83 -10.07 3.76
N GLN A 486 20.81 -9.28 4.11
CA GLN A 486 20.34 -9.18 5.48
C GLN A 486 19.82 -10.53 5.98
N LEU A 487 20.13 -10.86 7.23
CA LEU A 487 19.68 -12.07 7.92
C LEU A 487 18.97 -11.68 9.20
N GLY A 488 17.98 -12.46 9.61
CA GLY A 488 17.25 -12.20 10.85
C GLY A 488 16.12 -13.19 11.06
N ALA A 489 15.60 -13.22 12.28
CA ALA A 489 14.41 -14.00 12.60
C ALA A 489 13.49 -13.28 13.59
N PHE A 490 12.22 -13.63 13.54
CA PHE A 490 11.17 -13.24 14.49
C PHE A 490 10.60 -14.53 15.08
N GLN A 491 10.41 -14.56 16.39
CA GLN A 491 9.85 -15.70 17.09
C GLN A 491 8.72 -15.28 18.03
N ALA A 492 7.64 -16.06 18.02
CA ALA A 492 6.59 -16.06 19.03
C ALA A 492 6.49 -17.47 19.62
N GLN A 493 6.54 -17.60 20.93
CA GLN A 493 6.57 -18.89 21.63
C GLN A 493 5.68 -18.84 22.87
N LEU A 494 4.95 -19.93 23.14
CA LEU A 494 4.24 -20.13 24.39
C LEU A 494 4.84 -21.30 25.15
N SER A 495 5.08 -21.10 26.45
CA SER A 495 5.70 -22.09 27.32
C SER A 495 4.89 -22.33 28.60
N ASP A 496 5.07 -23.50 29.18
CA ASP A 496 4.49 -23.86 30.47
C ASP A 496 5.21 -23.17 31.64
N ALA A 497 4.80 -23.47 32.87
CA ALA A 497 5.40 -22.88 34.08
C ALA A 497 6.91 -23.15 34.19
N SER A 498 7.36 -24.32 33.73
CA SER A 498 8.78 -24.73 33.73
C SER A 498 9.61 -24.02 32.66
N GLY A 499 8.96 -23.32 31.71
CA GLY A 499 9.61 -22.69 30.57
C GLY A 499 9.82 -23.64 29.40
N THR A 500 9.21 -24.83 29.43
CA THR A 500 9.20 -25.78 28.30
C THR A 500 8.23 -25.28 27.24
N ALA A 501 8.70 -25.23 25.99
CA ALA A 501 7.91 -24.70 24.88
C ALA A 501 6.79 -25.68 24.47
N VAL A 502 5.54 -25.22 24.52
CA VAL A 502 4.35 -25.99 24.15
C VAL A 502 4.03 -25.80 22.67
N VAL A 503 4.03 -24.55 22.20
CA VAL A 503 3.81 -24.20 20.79
C VAL A 503 4.62 -22.95 20.44
N GLY A 504 4.95 -22.76 19.16
CA GLY A 504 5.60 -21.54 18.72
C GLY A 504 5.78 -21.47 17.22
N VAL A 505 6.21 -20.30 16.74
CA VAL A 505 6.54 -20.07 15.34
C VAL A 505 7.82 -19.26 15.27
N ARG A 506 8.69 -19.60 14.31
CA ARG A 506 9.90 -18.86 13.99
C ARG A 506 9.94 -18.55 12.51
N ILE A 507 9.87 -17.26 12.18
CA ILE A 507 10.04 -16.74 10.83
C ILE A 507 11.50 -16.36 10.70
N ARG A 508 12.25 -16.94 9.75
CA ARG A 508 13.70 -16.72 9.63
C ARG A 508 14.16 -16.54 8.19
N LYS A 509 15.07 -15.59 8.01
CA LYS A 509 15.86 -15.42 6.79
C LYS A 509 17.31 -15.77 7.10
N ASN A 510 17.77 -16.93 6.64
CA ASN A 510 19.10 -17.47 6.96
C ASN A 510 20.04 -17.58 5.75
N LYS A 511 19.65 -17.03 4.60
CA LYS A 511 20.45 -17.01 3.37
C LYS A 511 20.27 -15.67 2.64
N ALA A 512 21.23 -15.34 1.78
CA ALA A 512 21.09 -14.22 0.84
C ALA A 512 19.90 -14.45 -0.13
N GLY A 513 19.25 -13.37 -0.54
CA GLY A 513 18.04 -13.40 -1.38
C GLY A 513 16.86 -12.69 -0.73
N LYS A 514 15.64 -12.97 -1.21
CA LYS A 514 14.38 -12.39 -0.71
C LYS A 514 13.54 -13.36 0.13
N SER A 515 13.82 -14.65 0.02
CA SER A 515 13.04 -15.69 0.68
C SER A 515 13.56 -16.02 2.08
N GLY A 516 12.65 -16.45 2.95
CA GLY A 516 12.92 -17.05 4.24
C GLY A 516 12.09 -18.31 4.47
N ASN A 517 12.02 -18.76 5.72
CA ASN A 517 11.23 -19.90 6.15
C ASN A 517 10.36 -19.53 7.35
N ILE A 518 9.19 -20.16 7.45
CA ILE A 518 8.38 -20.19 8.68
C ILE A 518 8.47 -21.61 9.22
N ASP A 519 9.01 -21.77 10.42
CA ASP A 519 9.05 -23.04 11.15
C ASP A 519 7.95 -23.04 12.21
N TYR A 520 7.05 -24.02 12.16
CA TYR A 520 5.94 -24.20 13.10
C TYR A 520 6.34 -25.25 14.13
N TYR A 521 6.26 -24.90 15.41
CA TYR A 521 6.65 -25.76 16.53
C TYR A 521 5.44 -26.20 17.34
N VAL A 522 5.36 -27.50 17.63
CA VAL A 522 4.45 -28.09 18.60
C VAL A 522 5.26 -29.04 19.48
N ASN A 523 5.09 -28.96 20.79
CA ASN A 523 5.79 -29.76 21.79
C ASN A 523 7.32 -29.76 21.58
N GLY A 524 7.90 -28.58 21.38
CA GLY A 524 9.33 -28.38 21.14
C GLY A 524 9.87 -28.81 19.77
N SER A 525 9.06 -29.45 18.93
CA SER A 525 9.49 -30.02 17.64
C SER A 525 8.90 -29.26 16.45
N ILE A 526 9.66 -29.17 15.34
CA ILE A 526 9.14 -28.59 14.10
C ILE A 526 8.15 -29.57 13.48
N VAL A 527 6.88 -29.19 13.40
CA VAL A 527 5.84 -29.97 12.72
C VAL A 527 5.70 -29.61 11.24
N LYS A 528 6.14 -28.41 10.83
CA LYS A 528 6.15 -27.96 9.44
C LYS A 528 7.14 -26.83 9.20
N THR A 529 7.68 -26.75 7.99
CA THR A 529 8.41 -25.59 7.48
C THR A 529 7.80 -25.14 6.15
N THR A 530 7.52 -23.86 5.99
CA THR A 530 7.06 -23.28 4.71
C THR A 530 8.03 -22.19 4.22
N SER A 531 8.03 -21.92 2.92
CA SER A 531 8.74 -20.76 2.35
C SER A 531 7.93 -19.49 2.59
N VAL A 532 8.61 -18.36 2.74
CA VAL A 532 8.00 -17.02 2.83
C VAL A 532 8.81 -16.04 2.00
N ASP A 533 8.15 -15.10 1.33
CA ASP A 533 8.81 -13.97 0.68
C ASP A 533 8.87 -12.78 1.65
N LEU A 534 10.09 -12.35 1.98
CA LEU A 534 10.39 -11.25 2.89
C LEU A 534 10.92 -10.03 2.13
N SER A 535 10.53 -9.88 0.86
CA SER A 535 10.88 -8.73 0.03
C SER A 535 10.21 -7.44 0.50
N TYR A 536 10.87 -6.30 0.24
CA TYR A 536 10.42 -4.97 0.69
C TYR A 536 8.98 -4.63 0.29
N ASN A 537 8.53 -5.04 -0.91
CA ASN A 537 7.19 -4.75 -1.44
C ASN A 537 6.20 -5.93 -1.28
N ASN A 538 6.53 -6.94 -0.48
CA ASN A 538 5.64 -8.08 -0.27
C ASN A 538 4.32 -7.65 0.40
N LYS A 539 3.19 -8.27 0.00
CA LYS A 539 1.86 -7.91 0.49
C LYS A 539 1.55 -8.38 1.93
N ASN A 540 2.28 -9.36 2.46
CA ASN A 540 2.01 -9.97 3.77
C ASN A 540 3.12 -9.72 4.80
N PHE A 541 4.30 -9.30 4.36
CA PHE A 541 5.48 -9.09 5.22
C PHE A 541 6.27 -7.82 4.88
N GLY A 542 5.93 -7.12 3.78
CA GLY A 542 6.70 -5.98 3.27
C GLY A 542 6.70 -4.76 4.19
N SER A 543 7.36 -3.69 3.73
CA SER A 543 7.58 -2.50 4.55
C SER A 543 6.35 -1.60 4.68
N LYS A 544 5.38 -1.72 3.76
CA LYS A 544 4.15 -0.91 3.77
C LYS A 544 3.27 -1.31 4.95
N GLU A 545 2.52 -0.35 5.49
CA GLU A 545 1.61 -0.63 6.62
C GLU A 545 0.50 -1.62 6.22
N SER A 546 0.00 -1.53 4.99
CA SER A 546 -0.95 -2.49 4.41
C SER A 546 -0.41 -3.93 4.33
N ALA A 547 0.90 -4.13 4.52
CA ALA A 547 1.52 -5.45 4.52
C ALA A 547 1.67 -6.06 5.91
N VAL A 548 1.27 -5.35 6.97
CA VAL A 548 1.28 -5.87 8.35
C VAL A 548 0.05 -6.75 8.53
N GLN A 549 0.26 -8.06 8.52
CA GLN A 549 -0.81 -9.04 8.69
C GLN A 549 -0.90 -9.51 10.13
N THR A 550 -2.11 -9.85 10.57
CA THR A 550 -2.33 -10.51 11.86
C THR A 550 -1.89 -11.96 11.80
N SER A 551 -1.24 -12.40 12.86
CA SER A 551 -0.81 -13.78 13.08
C SER A 551 -1.52 -14.36 14.30
N THR A 552 -2.00 -15.60 14.21
CA THR A 552 -2.66 -16.29 15.31
C THR A 552 -2.07 -17.67 15.59
N ILE A 553 -2.06 -18.05 16.87
CA ILE A 553 -1.80 -19.40 17.36
C ILE A 553 -2.96 -19.76 18.31
N THR A 554 -3.79 -20.71 17.90
CA THR A 554 -4.95 -21.18 18.67
C THR A 554 -4.75 -22.61 19.10
N LYS A 555 -5.03 -22.91 20.37
CA LYS A 555 -5.07 -24.27 20.90
C LYS A 555 -6.45 -24.56 21.50
N VAL A 556 -7.09 -25.63 21.03
CA VAL A 556 -8.34 -26.16 21.57
C VAL A 556 -8.19 -27.66 21.74
N GLY A 557 -8.12 -28.11 22.99
CA GLY A 557 -7.75 -29.48 23.34
C GLY A 557 -6.40 -29.86 22.74
N ASN A 558 -6.39 -30.94 21.95
CA ASN A 558 -5.22 -31.44 21.24
C ASN A 558 -5.01 -30.80 19.86
N LYS A 559 -5.86 -29.86 19.43
CA LYS A 559 -5.74 -29.20 18.12
C LYS A 559 -5.05 -27.85 18.23
N ILE A 560 -4.00 -27.66 17.43
CA ILE A 560 -3.22 -26.43 17.36
C ILE A 560 -3.34 -25.87 15.95
N THR A 561 -3.86 -24.65 15.83
CA THR A 561 -4.02 -23.96 14.55
C THR A 561 -3.13 -22.73 14.50
N PHE A 562 -2.34 -22.60 13.43
CA PHE A 562 -1.50 -21.45 13.13
C PHE A 562 -2.10 -20.72 11.92
N SER A 563 -2.32 -19.41 12.03
CA SER A 563 -2.61 -18.54 10.89
C SER A 563 -1.51 -17.49 10.77
N ILE A 564 -0.54 -17.68 9.86
CA ILE A 564 0.67 -16.85 9.77
C ILE A 564 0.87 -16.41 8.32
N GLY A 565 0.93 -15.10 8.07
CA GLY A 565 1.29 -14.56 6.75
C GLY A 565 0.34 -14.97 5.63
N GLY A 566 -0.96 -15.14 5.93
CA GLY A 566 -1.99 -15.61 5.01
C GLY A 566 -2.11 -17.13 4.85
N SER A 567 -1.31 -17.93 5.59
CA SER A 567 -1.41 -19.40 5.59
C SER A 567 -2.05 -19.91 6.88
N LYS A 568 -3.02 -20.84 6.79
CA LYS A 568 -3.68 -21.50 7.94
C LYS A 568 -3.35 -23.00 7.97
N TYR A 569 -2.83 -23.51 9.08
CA TYR A 569 -2.50 -24.93 9.28
C TYR A 569 -2.96 -25.42 10.65
N THR A 570 -3.58 -26.61 10.70
CA THR A 570 -4.00 -27.25 11.95
C THR A 570 -3.26 -28.57 12.15
N PHE A 571 -2.75 -28.79 13.36
CA PHE A 571 -2.05 -30.00 13.79
C PHE A 571 -2.76 -30.60 15.00
N THR A 572 -2.62 -31.92 15.19
CA THR A 572 -3.15 -32.65 16.36
C THR A 572 -1.99 -33.21 17.16
N GLU A 573 -1.94 -32.94 18.45
CA GLU A 573 -0.91 -33.42 19.38
C GLU A 573 -1.53 -33.72 20.74
N ASP A 574 -1.73 -35.00 21.04
CA ASP A 574 -2.37 -35.45 22.28
C ASP A 574 -1.53 -35.13 23.51
N ALA A 575 -0.19 -35.13 23.39
CA ALA A 575 0.72 -34.88 24.52
C ALA A 575 0.56 -33.47 25.11
N VAL A 576 0.02 -32.52 24.35
CA VAL A 576 -0.18 -31.14 24.82
C VAL A 576 -1.63 -30.84 25.18
N GLN A 577 -2.58 -31.77 25.04
CA GLN A 577 -4.02 -31.51 25.21
C GLN A 577 -4.33 -30.73 26.49
N ASP A 578 -3.87 -31.25 27.63
CA ASP A 578 -4.13 -30.68 28.95
C ASP A 578 -2.99 -29.77 29.45
N THR A 579 -1.93 -29.59 28.65
CA THR A 579 -0.81 -28.72 29.02
C THR A 579 -1.24 -27.27 29.04
N LYS A 580 -1.10 -26.63 30.21
CA LYS A 580 -1.31 -25.19 30.39
C LYS A 580 -0.07 -24.40 29.96
N VAL A 581 -0.25 -23.42 29.09
CA VAL A 581 0.75 -22.37 28.89
C VAL A 581 0.61 -21.32 29.99
N THR A 582 1.73 -20.76 30.43
CA THR A 582 1.76 -19.70 31.46
C THR A 582 2.60 -18.50 31.03
N LYS A 583 3.33 -18.60 29.92
CA LYS A 583 4.26 -17.58 29.45
C LYS A 583 4.13 -17.40 27.94
N VAL A 584 4.17 -16.14 27.51
CA VAL A 584 4.27 -15.72 26.11
C VAL A 584 5.62 -15.03 25.92
N THR A 585 6.41 -15.50 24.96
CA THR A 585 7.76 -15.03 24.68
C THR A 585 7.87 -14.57 23.24
N PHE A 586 8.44 -13.38 23.03
CA PHE A 586 8.86 -12.90 21.71
C PHE A 586 10.37 -12.72 21.66
N MET A 587 10.96 -13.03 20.51
CA MET A 587 12.39 -12.85 20.28
C MET A 587 12.65 -12.29 18.88
N LEU A 588 13.58 -11.35 18.80
CA LEU A 588 14.08 -10.77 17.54
C LEU A 588 15.54 -11.16 17.40
N GLU A 589 15.89 -11.76 16.27
CA GLU A 589 17.21 -12.38 16.12
C GLU A 589 18.03 -11.77 14.97
N GLN A 590 19.34 -11.76 15.18
CA GLN A 590 20.41 -11.56 14.20
C GLN A 590 21.29 -12.82 14.15
N TYR A 591 21.97 -13.04 13.03
CA TYR A 591 22.97 -14.10 12.92
C TYR A 591 24.39 -13.52 12.87
N SER A 592 25.22 -13.85 13.85
CA SER A 592 26.61 -13.41 13.90
C SER A 592 26.73 -11.88 13.67
N SER A 593 27.73 -11.44 12.91
CA SER A 593 27.87 -10.05 12.48
C SER A 593 27.12 -9.70 11.18
N SER A 594 26.27 -10.60 10.66
CA SER A 594 25.50 -10.32 9.43
C SER A 594 24.51 -9.19 9.67
N THR A 595 24.34 -8.29 8.71
CA THR A 595 23.40 -7.17 8.83
C THR A 595 22.00 -7.68 9.15
N ALA A 596 21.39 -7.18 10.22
CA ALA A 596 20.03 -7.51 10.60
C ALA A 596 19.02 -7.05 9.54
N LEU A 597 17.83 -7.63 9.56
CA LEU A 597 16.71 -7.17 8.72
C LEU A 597 16.39 -5.70 9.00
N SER A 598 16.17 -4.92 7.95
CA SER A 598 15.75 -3.51 8.08
C SER A 598 14.44 -3.34 8.84
N HIS A 599 13.54 -4.32 8.71
CA HIS A 599 12.26 -4.35 9.40
C HIS A 599 12.14 -5.66 10.16
N ASN A 600 12.05 -5.58 11.49
CA ASN A 600 11.80 -6.72 12.38
C ASN A 600 11.25 -6.21 13.71
N GLY A 601 9.96 -6.40 14.00
CA GLY A 601 9.35 -5.91 15.23
C GLY A 601 7.90 -6.34 15.44
N LEU A 602 7.38 -6.05 16.63
CA LEU A 602 6.04 -6.41 17.12
C LEU A 602 5.22 -5.13 17.31
N TYR A 603 4.03 -5.05 16.70
CA TYR A 603 3.12 -3.91 16.82
C TYR A 603 2.12 -4.07 17.94
N TRP A 604 1.59 -5.27 18.11
CA TRP A 604 0.49 -5.55 19.03
C TRP A 604 0.49 -7.02 19.37
N VAL A 605 0.09 -7.35 20.60
CA VAL A 605 -0.16 -8.71 21.07
C VAL A 605 -1.39 -8.74 21.97
N LYS A 606 -2.21 -9.77 21.76
CA LYS A 606 -3.36 -10.12 22.58
C LYS A 606 -3.35 -11.62 22.89
N PHE A 607 -3.64 -11.98 24.14
CA PHE A 607 -3.79 -13.36 24.57
C PHE A 607 -5.14 -13.54 25.25
N VAL A 608 -5.96 -14.43 24.69
CA VAL A 608 -7.26 -14.81 25.23
C VAL A 608 -7.18 -16.24 25.74
N LYS A 609 -7.49 -16.43 27.02
CA LYS A 609 -7.73 -17.75 27.60
C LYS A 609 -9.14 -18.17 27.23
N ASN A 610 -9.28 -19.34 26.61
CA ASN A 610 -10.56 -19.89 26.19
C ASN A 610 -11.01 -20.99 27.17
N ASN A 611 -12.32 -21.22 27.25
CA ASN A 611 -12.94 -22.29 28.06
C ASN A 611 -12.53 -22.23 29.54
N CYS A 612 -12.73 -21.08 30.19
CA CYS A 612 -12.59 -20.95 31.64
C CYS A 612 -13.61 -21.88 32.34
N ASN A 613 -13.21 -22.59 33.41
CA ASN A 613 -14.06 -23.59 34.07
C ASN A 613 -15.27 -22.96 34.77
N THR A 614 -16.42 -22.86 34.09
CA THR A 614 -17.72 -22.48 34.67
C THR A 614 -18.88 -23.34 34.10
N MET A 615 -20.02 -23.37 34.81
CA MET A 615 -21.12 -24.34 34.67
C MET A 615 -22.06 -24.15 33.44
N ARG A 616 -21.70 -23.38 32.41
CA ARG A 616 -22.51 -23.21 31.18
C ARG A 616 -21.56 -22.90 30.02
N ASP A 617 -21.65 -23.62 28.90
CA ASP A 617 -20.59 -23.71 27.87
C ASP A 617 -21.00 -23.08 26.52
N ILE A 618 -20.70 -21.78 26.30
CA ILE A 618 -20.72 -21.07 24.98
C ILE A 618 -19.80 -19.80 25.04
N PRO A 619 -18.56 -19.79 24.51
CA PRO A 619 -17.60 -18.68 24.71
C PRO A 619 -18.00 -17.30 24.11
N ASN A 620 -17.67 -16.20 24.81
CA ASN A 620 -17.73 -14.82 24.29
C ASN A 620 -16.98 -14.75 22.96
N LYS A 621 -17.67 -14.35 21.89
CA LYS A 621 -17.12 -14.42 20.53
C LYS A 621 -16.14 -13.29 20.22
N PHE A 622 -16.35 -12.13 20.84
CA PHE A 622 -15.58 -10.92 20.61
C PHE A 622 -15.15 -10.30 21.93
N SER A 623 -13.97 -9.68 21.93
CA SER A 623 -13.36 -9.09 23.12
C SER A 623 -12.66 -7.78 22.77
N ALA A 624 -12.30 -6.99 23.78
CA ALA A 624 -11.71 -5.65 23.59
C ALA A 624 -10.56 -5.61 22.55
N ASP A 625 -10.53 -4.58 21.71
CA ASP A 625 -9.64 -4.41 20.54
C ASP A 625 -9.76 -5.45 19.42
N ASP A 626 -10.78 -6.30 19.44
CA ASP A 626 -11.13 -7.05 18.23
C ASP A 626 -11.69 -6.11 17.16
N VAL A 627 -11.37 -6.42 15.91
CA VAL A 627 -11.97 -5.79 14.73
C VAL A 627 -12.62 -6.87 13.89
N LEU A 628 -13.93 -6.77 13.71
CA LEU A 628 -14.72 -7.71 12.92
C LEU A 628 -15.13 -7.05 11.61
N GLU A 629 -14.82 -7.70 10.48
CA GLU A 629 -15.26 -7.27 9.15
C GLU A 629 -16.08 -8.38 8.49
N ALA A 630 -17.22 -8.02 7.90
CA ALA A 630 -18.01 -8.86 7.03
C ALA A 630 -18.10 -8.23 5.64
N ASP A 631 -17.41 -8.84 4.67
CA ASP A 631 -17.43 -8.46 3.26
C ASP A 631 -18.64 -9.14 2.60
N CYS A 632 -19.70 -8.36 2.37
CA CYS A 632 -20.94 -8.87 1.80
C CYS A 632 -20.77 -9.34 0.35
N LYS A 633 -19.83 -8.76 -0.41
CA LYS A 633 -19.59 -9.14 -1.81
C LYS A 633 -19.06 -10.57 -1.92
N ASN A 634 -18.17 -10.94 -1.00
CA ASN A 634 -17.45 -12.22 -1.04
C ASN A 634 -17.92 -13.24 0.01
N ALA A 635 -18.96 -12.91 0.79
CA ALA A 635 -19.42 -13.69 1.94
C ALA A 635 -18.26 -14.09 2.88
N LYS A 636 -17.40 -13.11 3.18
CA LYS A 636 -16.15 -13.35 3.91
C LYS A 636 -16.20 -12.64 5.26
N ILE A 637 -15.92 -13.40 6.30
CA ILE A 637 -15.79 -12.89 7.67
C ILE A 637 -14.32 -12.87 8.06
N LEU A 638 -13.87 -11.74 8.59
CA LEU A 638 -12.53 -11.52 9.11
C LEU A 638 -12.63 -11.08 10.57
N LEU A 639 -11.97 -11.80 11.47
CA LEU A 639 -11.74 -11.35 12.83
C LEU A 639 -10.26 -10.99 12.97
N ASN A 640 -9.97 -9.75 13.32
CA ASN A 640 -8.62 -9.19 13.36
C ASN A 640 -7.86 -9.39 12.03
N GLY A 641 -8.55 -9.32 10.89
CA GLY A 641 -7.97 -9.58 9.57
C GLY A 641 -7.70 -11.06 9.24
N VAL A 642 -8.07 -12.00 10.13
CA VAL A 642 -7.97 -13.46 9.88
C VAL A 642 -9.34 -14.02 9.51
N SER A 643 -9.39 -14.89 8.49
CA SER A 643 -10.66 -15.45 8.03
C SER A 643 -11.25 -16.44 9.03
N GLU A 644 -12.45 -16.11 9.53
CA GLU A 644 -13.20 -16.89 10.52
C GLU A 644 -14.67 -17.08 10.07
N PRO A 645 -14.91 -17.89 9.03
CA PRO A 645 -16.25 -18.11 8.47
C PRO A 645 -17.23 -18.76 9.46
N SER A 646 -16.73 -19.44 10.50
CA SER A 646 -17.56 -20.08 11.53
C SER A 646 -18.28 -19.10 12.46
N LEU A 647 -17.97 -17.81 12.38
CA LEU A 647 -18.67 -16.77 13.15
C LEU A 647 -20.01 -16.38 12.53
N GLY A 648 -20.23 -16.67 11.24
CA GLY A 648 -21.47 -16.32 10.56
C GLY A 648 -22.60 -17.27 10.89
N ALA A 649 -23.80 -16.74 11.08
CA ALA A 649 -25.00 -17.57 11.14
C ALA A 649 -25.26 -18.24 9.78
N LEU A 650 -25.80 -19.46 9.79
CA LEU A 650 -26.14 -20.21 8.58
C LEU A 650 -27.16 -19.47 7.70
N GLY A 651 -28.00 -18.62 8.31
CA GLY A 651 -29.07 -17.86 7.65
C GLY A 651 -28.68 -16.46 7.17
N ASN A 652 -27.39 -16.10 7.09
CA ASN A 652 -26.98 -14.77 6.62
C ASN A 652 -27.34 -14.54 5.14
N ASP A 653 -27.96 -13.40 4.85
CA ASP A 653 -28.46 -13.00 3.53
C ASP A 653 -27.38 -12.34 2.65
N TRP A 654 -26.21 -12.98 2.50
CA TRP A 654 -25.06 -12.39 1.80
C TRP A 654 -25.35 -11.86 0.39
N GLU A 655 -26.17 -12.59 -0.39
CA GLU A 655 -26.46 -12.25 -1.79
C GLU A 655 -27.43 -11.07 -1.95
N ASP A 656 -28.25 -10.84 -0.92
CA ASP A 656 -29.32 -9.85 -0.89
C ASP A 656 -29.00 -8.63 0.00
N PHE A 657 -27.91 -8.68 0.77
CA PHE A 657 -27.44 -7.54 1.56
C PHE A 657 -26.59 -6.61 0.69
N TYR A 658 -27.25 -5.68 0.00
CA TYR A 658 -26.61 -4.66 -0.83
C TYR A 658 -27.29 -3.29 -0.67
N LEU A 659 -26.55 -2.24 -1.02
CA LEU A 659 -27.05 -0.88 -1.17
C LEU A 659 -27.70 -0.70 -2.55
N THR A 660 -28.78 0.06 -2.62
CA THR A 660 -29.46 0.46 -3.86
C THR A 660 -29.33 1.96 -4.12
N PRO A 661 -29.39 2.44 -5.38
CA PRO A 661 -29.36 3.87 -5.71
C PRO A 661 -30.31 4.71 -4.86
N GLY A 662 -29.78 5.71 -4.14
CA GLY A 662 -30.52 6.59 -3.25
C GLY A 662 -30.29 6.30 -1.76
N LEU A 663 -31.29 6.64 -0.94
CA LEU A 663 -31.21 6.47 0.52
C LEU A 663 -31.37 5.00 0.90
N ASN A 664 -30.49 4.52 1.79
CA ASN A 664 -30.53 3.19 2.40
C ASN A 664 -30.43 3.34 3.92
N GLN A 665 -31.07 2.43 4.65
CA GLN A 665 -30.95 2.34 6.11
C GLN A 665 -30.41 0.96 6.50
N ILE A 666 -29.41 0.95 7.40
CA ILE A 666 -28.85 -0.26 7.99
C ILE A 666 -29.02 -0.17 9.50
N GLY A 667 -29.87 -1.02 10.08
CA GLY A 667 -29.98 -1.19 11.52
C GLY A 667 -28.86 -2.07 12.09
N ILE A 668 -28.58 -1.85 13.37
CA ILE A 668 -27.49 -2.49 14.11
C ILE A 668 -28.07 -3.11 15.38
N ALA A 669 -27.62 -4.31 15.72
CA ALA A 669 -27.82 -4.91 17.03
C ALA A 669 -26.52 -5.53 17.55
N TYR A 670 -26.36 -5.54 18.86
CA TYR A 670 -25.27 -6.21 19.56
C TYR A 670 -25.78 -6.68 20.93
N SER A 671 -24.93 -7.40 21.66
CA SER A 671 -25.21 -7.91 23.01
C SER A 671 -25.87 -6.87 23.94
N GLU A 672 -27.08 -7.16 24.41
CA GLU A 672 -27.92 -6.20 25.17
C GLU A 672 -27.36 -5.84 26.55
N TRP A 673 -26.43 -6.64 27.09
CA TRP A 673 -25.80 -6.39 28.39
C TRP A 673 -24.63 -5.39 28.31
N LEU A 674 -24.18 -5.03 27.11
CA LEU A 674 -23.17 -4.00 26.94
C LEU A 674 -23.76 -2.62 27.20
N SER A 675 -23.16 -1.87 28.12
CA SER A 675 -23.51 -0.46 28.29
C SER A 675 -23.02 0.35 27.09
N GLN A 676 -23.68 1.47 26.80
CA GLN A 676 -23.32 2.36 25.67
C GLN A 676 -21.84 2.81 25.68
N GLU A 677 -21.21 2.92 26.86
CA GLU A 677 -19.79 3.27 27.00
C GLU A 677 -18.83 2.23 26.40
N TYR A 678 -19.26 0.96 26.37
CA TYR A 678 -18.47 -0.19 25.90
C TYR A 678 -19.02 -0.79 24.60
N ALA A 679 -20.01 -0.14 23.98
CA ALA A 679 -20.58 -0.57 22.72
C ALA A 679 -19.52 -0.57 21.60
N PRO A 680 -19.57 -1.53 20.66
CA PRO A 680 -18.68 -1.52 19.51
C PRO A 680 -18.94 -0.27 18.66
N SER A 681 -17.88 0.34 18.15
CA SER A 681 -17.97 1.36 17.12
C SER A 681 -18.27 0.68 15.79
N ILE A 682 -19.33 1.10 15.11
CA ILE A 682 -19.84 0.45 13.91
C ILE A 682 -19.58 1.33 12.69
N LYS A 683 -19.08 0.70 11.63
CA LYS A 683 -18.81 1.35 10.34
C LYS A 683 -19.35 0.53 9.20
N VAL A 684 -19.81 1.22 8.16
CA VAL A 684 -20.15 0.61 6.87
C VAL A 684 -19.30 1.25 5.80
N ARG A 685 -18.44 0.45 5.16
CA ARG A 685 -17.61 0.88 4.03
C ARG A 685 -18.20 0.41 2.71
N TYR A 686 -18.24 1.27 1.71
CA TYR A 686 -18.79 0.94 0.40
C TYR A 686 -18.14 1.73 -0.72
N ARG A 687 -18.26 1.22 -1.95
CA ARG A 687 -17.89 1.94 -3.17
C ARG A 687 -19.12 2.09 -4.04
N GLU A 688 -19.26 3.26 -4.64
CA GLU A 688 -20.28 3.49 -5.66
C GLU A 688 -19.97 2.67 -6.92
N VAL A 689 -20.98 1.97 -7.41
CA VAL A 689 -20.92 1.10 -8.59
C VAL A 689 -21.74 1.71 -9.71
N PHE A 690 -21.16 1.74 -10.90
CA PHE A 690 -21.81 2.30 -12.08
C PHE A 690 -21.81 1.32 -13.25
N LEU A 691 -22.90 1.39 -14.03
CA LEU A 691 -23.08 0.68 -15.29
C LEU A 691 -22.23 1.27 -16.43
#